data_AF-A0A2E6DTC6-F1
#
_entry.id   AF-A0A2E6DTC6-F1
#
_cell.length_a   1.000
_cell.length_b   1.000
_cell.length_c   1.000
_cell.angle_alpha   90.00
_cell.angle_beta   90.00
_cell.angle_gamma   90.00
#
_symmetry.space_group_name_H-M   'P 1'
#
loop_
_entity.id
_entity.type
_entity.pdbx_description
1 polymer ?
#
loop_
_entity_poly.entity_id
_entity_poly.type
_entity_poly.pdbx_seq_one_letter_code
_entity_poly.pdbx_strand_id
1 'polypeptide(L)'
;MAVSEDHLLECLDVAVKAGDIPEKRRRKAMDTAAWKLLEKPWKGLLLVALDKEEVKADEAGSRPNSRRMRNRGRRARSTGTEDWIEGVEGLLNSNSPPGYRLSAMLVHRARLGAKWNASWDEKLEGLRNDCLDGVHPVWQKMAKESPLLAEMSMYPKKIEVSPIVKDDGSWINSAKIDPENRSDLAGWLEQSFPFALTAEVEVAIQGFMRGLNSKGKMPAVSDSMSSLSGDAVMIRALCRIAVGDHRCAEDLQELVQVKGEIASVASNQLALFNLRRGDLSFWESCYNAADDNALSLAMRNQAWVEIPPEIELSSNELSQGLDVIEDSDARRALSWALLSAHIREEKFENAIELVSGLNIAEPNRMDLIIELMLGADADVGLNDLAIRIETEIERFGDSDIQLILESEGLPVHLRALAGNQVQMRDSFNDQTLETLVLDVFTQAGNAMKIGSILMNLENGSATYPHRTILVYHLLPGNANQDLCDWVDAARPNAIDALSKESCGLLSETSIGLIKLLEGAPADLDGIQRRVAATRDAIRAFNQCRQALLKGGDGLVPADRLDKLEASIENSSLKGVELRLFHAVLDRLRFNRAIRLLEDHQIEHTNLAIDILDKLVGKNPRKRIVDGVRQVVLEHDSIAIPTFAEWHRMNAASSSWYQIILASIEEKRGNYLNAARSLHKASKDVDFSFENRVRLARRALIAYAHAGRFSEAVEMLESQQALSSAMTGLFQLYLRVCDDAQRQQPEAARRKLLDWIVQIETFEVENKEGEIVEKQRKTYPSEELDLLFTYPNSRNLPKEPWQGRIRSAIKHGSRNSRRSQRSQLESQFRDLLRDKPSVQEVESVAGEAASINPTQGLLMFERAMNSGLFSNNEMKALLRSQNGIFRLNENLLPIRIRRKLRHLTLKPLILVDTNLLIDSARERVGWLLSDEGGIEVNAHGSFHRTVRYKAEAGMVELMIPEAAEFEFKNAMSNLERVRSLFGDVWIDESQWKECVTKEKVKAVCAEVLKDYSTWKPSAEDLKGAEEFEERTIDFMVEHRDTYMAVVDGKIAHNAHSLEKRTEINGEGIYPERGDRDIMRVAAMLAESTYKGIGATLIASRDSDFWIVRRSLEEEFGFGVVRTARELSQWA
;
A
#
# COMPACT_ATOMS: atom_id res chain seq x y z
N MET A 1 -34.30 -80.47 5.31
CA MET A 1 -35.44 -81.20 5.91
C MET A 1 -35.00 -82.27 6.92
N ALA A 2 -33.88 -82.99 6.72
CA ALA A 2 -33.30 -83.86 7.77
C ALA A 2 -32.95 -83.09 9.07
N VAL A 3 -32.41 -81.86 8.93
CA VAL A 3 -32.01 -80.97 10.04
C VAL A 3 -33.08 -80.78 11.13
N SER A 4 -34.37 -80.69 10.78
CA SER A 4 -35.45 -80.53 11.78
C SER A 4 -35.73 -81.83 12.55
N GLU A 5 -35.57 -82.99 11.92
CA GLU A 5 -35.68 -84.31 12.57
C GLU A 5 -34.46 -84.60 13.46
N ASP A 6 -33.28 -84.08 13.08
CA ASP A 6 -32.04 -84.13 13.88
C ASP A 6 -32.10 -83.22 15.11
N HIS A 7 -32.56 -81.98 14.96
CA HIS A 7 -32.80 -81.08 16.09
C HIS A 7 -33.85 -81.63 17.05
N LEU A 8 -34.88 -82.30 16.52
CA LEU A 8 -35.90 -82.99 17.31
C LEU A 8 -35.28 -84.16 18.11
N LEU A 9 -34.37 -84.91 17.47
CA LEU A 9 -33.64 -86.03 18.08
C LEU A 9 -32.72 -85.55 19.21
N GLU A 10 -31.97 -84.47 18.98
CA GLU A 10 -31.08 -83.87 19.99
C GLU A 10 -31.86 -83.40 21.22
N CYS A 11 -32.97 -82.68 21.01
CA CYS A 11 -33.85 -82.26 22.10
C CYS A 11 -34.42 -83.45 22.88
N LEU A 12 -34.85 -84.49 22.18
CA LEU A 12 -35.43 -85.69 22.78
C LEU A 12 -34.39 -86.46 23.60
N ASP A 13 -33.17 -86.63 23.09
CA ASP A 13 -32.10 -87.36 23.79
C ASP A 13 -31.66 -86.68 25.09
N VAL A 14 -31.61 -85.34 25.10
CA VAL A 14 -31.35 -84.58 26.34
C VAL A 14 -32.52 -84.70 27.32
N ALA A 15 -33.76 -84.67 26.82
CA ALA A 15 -34.95 -84.73 27.66
C ALA A 15 -35.19 -86.12 28.26
N VAL A 16 -34.92 -87.20 27.54
CA VAL A 16 -35.04 -88.59 28.03
C VAL A 16 -34.05 -88.86 29.17
N LYS A 17 -32.82 -88.31 29.09
CA LYS A 17 -31.81 -88.42 30.16
C LYS A 17 -32.21 -87.70 31.46
N ALA A 18 -33.26 -86.86 31.46
CA ALA A 18 -33.68 -86.06 32.61
C ALA A 18 -34.59 -86.80 33.62
N GLY A 19 -35.03 -88.02 33.30
CA GLY A 19 -35.94 -88.86 34.11
C GLY A 19 -37.43 -88.71 33.73
N ASP A 20 -38.34 -89.34 34.48
CA ASP A 20 -39.76 -89.49 34.09
C ASP A 20 -40.68 -88.29 34.39
N ILE A 21 -40.20 -87.25 35.07
CA ILE A 21 -41.04 -86.11 35.48
C ILE A 21 -41.26 -85.16 34.28
N PRO A 22 -42.50 -84.96 33.78
CA PRO A 22 -42.77 -84.19 32.56
C PRO A 22 -42.24 -82.75 32.59
N GLU A 23 -42.44 -82.02 33.70
CA GLU A 23 -41.97 -80.64 33.82
C GLU A 23 -40.44 -80.51 33.74
N LYS A 24 -39.70 -81.50 34.24
CA LYS A 24 -38.23 -81.52 34.23
C LYS A 24 -37.71 -81.86 32.85
N ARG A 25 -38.37 -82.78 32.14
CA ARG A 25 -38.09 -83.11 30.73
C ARG A 25 -38.33 -81.91 29.81
N ARG A 26 -39.46 -81.21 29.97
CA ARG A 26 -39.75 -79.97 29.24
C ARG A 26 -38.69 -78.91 29.46
N ARG A 27 -38.32 -78.63 30.73
CA ARG A 27 -37.26 -77.66 31.05
C ARG A 27 -35.94 -78.04 30.37
N LYS A 28 -35.49 -79.28 30.53
CA LYS A 28 -34.25 -79.78 29.93
C LYS A 28 -34.25 -79.74 28.39
N ALA A 29 -35.38 -80.02 27.75
CA ALA A 29 -35.52 -79.89 26.31
C ALA A 29 -35.50 -78.41 25.88
N MET A 30 -36.21 -77.55 26.61
CA MET A 30 -36.29 -76.11 26.32
C MET A 30 -34.95 -75.38 26.48
N ASP A 31 -34.07 -75.91 27.34
CA ASP A 31 -32.74 -75.37 27.61
C ASP A 31 -31.71 -75.69 26.49
N THR A 32 -32.01 -76.61 25.56
CA THR A 32 -31.08 -76.94 24.46
C THR A 32 -31.06 -75.86 23.37
N ALA A 33 -29.92 -75.75 22.67
CA ALA A 33 -29.81 -74.87 21.51
C ALA A 33 -30.72 -75.33 20.36
N ALA A 34 -30.81 -76.64 20.11
CA ALA A 34 -31.69 -77.25 19.13
C ALA A 34 -33.17 -76.88 19.33
N TRP A 35 -33.63 -76.70 20.58
CA TRP A 35 -35.00 -76.24 20.85
C TRP A 35 -35.25 -74.85 20.29
N LYS A 36 -34.27 -73.93 20.32
CA LYS A 36 -34.46 -72.59 19.75
C LYS A 36 -34.62 -72.63 18.22
N LEU A 37 -33.97 -73.60 17.57
CA LEU A 37 -33.96 -73.80 16.11
C LEU A 37 -35.21 -74.55 15.59
N LEU A 38 -35.94 -75.28 16.44
CA LEU A 38 -37.17 -75.96 16.03
C LEU A 38 -38.35 -75.00 15.79
N GLU A 39 -39.09 -75.23 14.72
CA GLU A 39 -40.35 -74.51 14.47
C GLU A 39 -41.44 -74.88 15.48
N LYS A 40 -42.43 -74.00 15.66
CA LYS A 40 -43.53 -74.19 16.63
C LYS A 40 -44.28 -75.53 16.49
N PRO A 41 -44.61 -76.03 15.28
CA PRO A 41 -45.29 -77.31 15.11
C PRO A 41 -44.51 -78.54 15.56
N TRP A 42 -43.19 -78.49 15.37
CA TRP A 42 -42.27 -79.55 15.80
C TRP A 42 -42.08 -79.54 17.32
N LYS A 43 -42.02 -78.35 17.93
CA LYS A 43 -42.06 -78.18 19.39
C LYS A 43 -43.34 -78.74 20.00
N GLY A 44 -44.48 -78.49 19.37
CA GLY A 44 -45.78 -79.02 19.79
C GLY A 44 -45.78 -80.54 19.84
N LEU A 45 -45.27 -81.18 18.78
CA LEU A 45 -45.18 -82.64 18.69
C LEU A 45 -44.16 -83.24 19.67
N LEU A 46 -43.03 -82.56 19.90
CA LEU A 46 -42.07 -82.96 20.92
C LEU A 46 -42.68 -82.91 22.33
N LEU A 47 -43.47 -81.87 22.65
CA LEU A 47 -44.15 -81.76 23.94
C LEU A 47 -45.10 -82.94 24.19
N VAL A 48 -45.82 -83.42 23.18
CA VAL A 48 -46.66 -84.63 23.28
C VAL A 48 -45.85 -85.84 23.75
N ALA A 49 -44.68 -86.05 23.15
CA ALA A 49 -43.78 -87.13 23.54
C ALA A 49 -43.20 -86.94 24.95
N LEU A 50 -42.82 -85.71 25.32
CA LEU A 50 -42.27 -85.41 26.65
C LEU A 50 -43.32 -85.53 27.76
N ASP A 51 -44.58 -85.24 27.45
CA ASP A 51 -45.71 -85.31 28.38
C ASP A 51 -46.29 -86.70 28.56
N LYS A 52 -45.84 -87.67 27.73
CA LYS A 52 -46.40 -89.02 27.65
C LYS A 52 -47.93 -88.99 27.53
N GLU A 53 -48.45 -88.12 26.67
CA GLU A 53 -49.89 -87.87 26.57
C GLU A 53 -50.66 -89.19 26.28
N GLU A 54 -51.83 -89.35 26.89
CA GLU A 54 -52.70 -90.53 26.78
C GLU A 54 -54.11 -90.15 26.30
N VAL A 55 -54.88 -91.13 25.81
CA VAL A 55 -56.27 -90.94 25.35
C VAL A 55 -57.18 -90.61 26.54
N LYS A 56 -57.84 -89.45 26.54
CA LYS A 56 -58.81 -89.07 27.59
C LYS A 56 -60.13 -89.82 27.39
N ALA A 57 -60.61 -90.54 28.41
CA ALA A 57 -61.95 -91.12 28.43
C ALA A 57 -63.01 -90.04 28.73
N ASP A 58 -64.12 -90.03 27.99
CA ASP A 58 -65.26 -89.13 28.19
C ASP A 58 -66.01 -89.46 29.49
N GLU A 59 -65.70 -88.76 30.58
CA GLU A 59 -66.56 -88.72 31.78
C GLU A 59 -67.08 -87.31 32.06
N ALA A 60 -68.40 -87.23 32.20
CA ALA A 60 -69.15 -86.05 32.55
C ALA A 60 -68.94 -85.66 34.03
N GLY A 61 -68.42 -84.44 34.23
CA GLY A 61 -68.81 -83.59 35.37
C GLY A 61 -68.25 -83.92 36.75
N SER A 62 -66.98 -83.58 37.02
CA SER A 62 -66.59 -82.96 38.29
C SER A 62 -65.20 -82.30 38.14
N ARG A 63 -65.14 -80.96 38.04
CA ARG A 63 -63.88 -80.22 38.18
C ARG A 63 -63.79 -79.65 39.59
N PRO A 64 -62.74 -79.97 40.37
CA PRO A 64 -62.51 -79.38 41.67
C PRO A 64 -61.96 -77.96 41.56
N ASN A 65 -62.22 -77.18 42.60
CA ASN A 65 -61.64 -75.88 42.88
C ASN A 65 -60.10 -75.90 42.85
N SER A 66 -59.50 -74.89 42.23
CA SER A 66 -58.27 -74.27 42.74
C SER A 66 -58.37 -72.77 42.53
N ARG A 67 -58.40 -72.05 43.66
CA ARG A 67 -58.54 -70.60 43.75
C ARG A 67 -57.34 -69.93 43.09
N ARG A 68 -57.61 -69.29 41.95
CA ARG A 68 -56.78 -68.25 41.36
C ARG A 68 -56.66 -67.08 42.33
N MET A 69 -55.45 -66.82 42.83
CA MET A 69 -55.10 -65.50 43.30
C MET A 69 -54.70 -64.65 42.09
N ARG A 70 -55.44 -63.56 41.90
CA ARG A 70 -55.20 -62.52 40.89
C ARG A 70 -53.79 -61.92 41.07
N ASN A 71 -53.08 -61.73 39.96
CA ASN A 71 -52.69 -60.36 39.63
C ASN A 71 -52.62 -60.08 38.13
N ARG A 72 -53.34 -59.01 37.80
CA ARG A 72 -53.59 -58.28 36.55
C ARG A 72 -52.41 -58.18 35.57
N GLY A 73 -52.73 -58.30 34.28
CA GLY A 73 -51.92 -57.70 33.20
C GLY A 73 -52.12 -58.31 31.82
N ARG A 74 -53.21 -57.94 31.13
CA ARG A 74 -53.60 -58.30 29.75
C ARG A 74 -52.43 -58.47 28.76
N ARG A 75 -52.36 -59.64 28.10
CA ARG A 75 -52.10 -59.80 26.65
C ARG A 75 -52.46 -61.22 26.22
N ALA A 76 -53.37 -61.30 25.22
CA ALA A 76 -53.75 -62.45 24.39
C ALA A 76 -54.16 -63.77 25.09
N ARG A 77 -55.27 -64.37 24.63
CA ARG A 77 -55.60 -65.78 24.90
C ARG A 77 -54.38 -66.62 24.52
N SER A 78 -53.61 -67.12 25.49
CA SER A 78 -52.68 -68.20 25.22
C SER A 78 -53.53 -69.43 24.93
N THR A 79 -53.77 -69.69 23.65
CA THR A 79 -53.94 -71.03 23.10
C THR A 79 -52.98 -71.95 23.85
N GLY A 80 -53.51 -73.05 24.41
CA GLY A 80 -52.67 -74.01 25.13
C GLY A 80 -51.57 -74.53 24.21
N THR A 81 -50.54 -75.16 24.77
CA THR A 81 -49.54 -75.91 23.97
C THR A 81 -50.17 -76.98 23.08
N GLU A 82 -51.44 -77.31 23.31
CA GLU A 82 -52.30 -78.16 22.49
C GLU A 82 -52.48 -77.64 21.05
N ASP A 83 -52.46 -76.31 20.81
CA ASP A 83 -52.66 -75.70 19.48
C ASP A 83 -51.36 -75.50 18.68
N TRP A 84 -50.22 -76.01 19.18
CA TRP A 84 -48.93 -75.80 18.51
C TRP A 84 -48.72 -76.73 17.32
N ILE A 85 -49.34 -77.91 17.34
CA ILE A 85 -49.24 -78.90 16.26
C ILE A 85 -50.01 -78.39 15.04
N GLU A 86 -49.43 -78.54 13.85
CA GLU A 86 -50.06 -78.15 12.59
C GLU A 86 -51.44 -78.80 12.44
N GLY A 87 -52.45 -78.02 12.04
CA GLY A 87 -53.82 -78.52 11.90
C GLY A 87 -53.93 -79.57 10.80
N VAL A 88 -54.96 -80.43 10.89
CA VAL A 88 -55.12 -81.57 9.96
C VAL A 88 -55.10 -81.13 8.50
N GLU A 89 -55.81 -80.08 8.11
CA GLU A 89 -55.80 -79.59 6.71
C GLU A 89 -54.41 -79.14 6.21
N GLY A 90 -53.57 -78.59 7.08
CA GLY A 90 -52.19 -78.20 6.76
C GLY A 90 -51.31 -79.43 6.54
N LEU A 91 -51.41 -80.42 7.43
CA LEU A 91 -50.68 -81.69 7.32
C LEU A 91 -51.03 -82.47 6.04
N LEU A 92 -52.27 -82.35 5.55
CA LEU A 92 -52.71 -82.99 4.31
C LEU A 92 -52.08 -82.39 3.04
N ASN A 93 -51.64 -81.13 3.10
CA ASN A 93 -51.07 -80.39 1.98
C ASN A 93 -49.56 -80.12 2.15
N SER A 94 -48.99 -80.52 3.28
CA SER A 94 -47.60 -80.27 3.62
C SER A 94 -46.64 -81.24 2.93
N ASN A 95 -45.50 -80.71 2.47
CA ASN A 95 -44.34 -81.47 1.97
C ASN A 95 -43.40 -81.93 3.09
N SER A 96 -43.78 -81.77 4.37
CA SER A 96 -43.00 -82.26 5.51
C SER A 96 -42.80 -83.78 5.48
N PRO A 97 -41.78 -84.32 6.18
CA PRO A 97 -41.48 -85.74 6.19
C PRO A 97 -42.71 -86.59 6.55
N PRO A 98 -42.91 -87.77 5.91
CA PRO A 98 -44.04 -88.66 6.21
C PRO A 98 -44.14 -89.00 7.70
N GLY A 99 -43.00 -89.20 8.38
CA GLY A 99 -42.94 -89.48 9.81
C GLY A 99 -43.48 -88.36 10.70
N TYR A 100 -43.22 -87.09 10.34
CA TYR A 100 -43.79 -85.93 11.02
C TYR A 100 -45.31 -85.85 10.80
N ARG A 101 -45.74 -85.96 9.54
CA ARG A 101 -47.15 -85.87 9.17
C ARG A 101 -47.99 -86.97 9.81
N LEU A 102 -47.51 -88.22 9.78
CA LEU A 102 -48.19 -89.36 10.40
C LEU A 102 -48.29 -89.17 11.92
N SER A 103 -47.18 -88.82 12.58
CA SER A 103 -47.16 -88.58 14.04
C SER A 103 -48.14 -87.48 14.46
N ALA A 104 -48.18 -86.36 13.73
CA ALA A 104 -49.10 -85.27 14.02
C ALA A 104 -50.58 -85.66 13.76
N MET A 105 -50.85 -86.44 12.71
CA MET A 105 -52.20 -86.98 12.42
C MET A 105 -52.68 -87.96 13.50
N LEU A 106 -51.81 -88.82 14.04
CA LEU A 106 -52.12 -89.73 15.13
C LEU A 106 -52.52 -88.99 16.41
N VAL A 107 -51.81 -87.90 16.74
CA VAL A 107 -52.15 -87.06 17.90
C VAL A 107 -53.49 -86.35 17.70
N HIS A 108 -53.77 -85.82 16.51
CA HIS A 108 -55.08 -85.20 16.21
C HIS A 108 -56.23 -86.20 16.26
N ARG A 109 -56.03 -87.42 15.75
CA ARG A 109 -57.00 -88.51 15.84
C ARG A 109 -57.38 -88.82 17.29
N ALA A 110 -56.39 -88.86 18.18
CA ALA A 110 -56.62 -89.09 19.61
C ALA A 110 -57.28 -87.91 20.33
N ARG A 111 -56.92 -86.66 19.98
CA ARG A 111 -57.47 -85.45 20.62
C ARG A 111 -58.88 -85.08 20.16
N LEU A 112 -59.21 -85.32 18.89
CA LEU A 112 -60.51 -84.96 18.32
C LEU A 112 -61.60 -85.98 18.66
N GLY A 113 -61.25 -87.23 18.90
CA GLY A 113 -62.18 -88.29 19.31
C GLY A 113 -63.40 -88.35 18.38
N ALA A 114 -64.60 -88.13 18.94
CA ALA A 114 -65.87 -88.12 18.18
C ALA A 114 -65.99 -87.02 17.11
N LYS A 115 -65.10 -86.01 17.11
CA LYS A 115 -65.06 -84.94 16.11
C LYS A 115 -64.15 -85.24 14.92
N TRP A 116 -63.55 -86.44 14.87
CA TRP A 116 -62.72 -86.88 13.75
C TRP A 116 -63.55 -87.06 12.48
N ASN A 117 -63.06 -86.55 11.35
CA ASN A 117 -63.71 -86.76 10.06
C ASN A 117 -63.23 -88.08 9.43
N ALA A 118 -64.15 -89.00 9.17
CA ALA A 118 -63.87 -90.31 8.58
C ALA A 118 -63.15 -90.21 7.21
N SER A 119 -63.29 -89.11 6.46
CA SER A 119 -62.57 -88.93 5.19
C SER A 119 -61.05 -88.83 5.36
N TRP A 120 -60.56 -88.53 6.57
CA TRP A 120 -59.12 -88.43 6.84
C TRP A 120 -58.48 -89.80 7.09
N ASP A 121 -59.26 -90.85 7.35
CA ASP A 121 -58.72 -92.19 7.56
C ASP A 121 -58.01 -92.72 6.29
N GLU A 122 -58.52 -92.42 5.09
CA GLU A 122 -57.90 -92.84 3.83
C GLU A 122 -56.50 -92.24 3.63
N LYS A 123 -56.32 -90.94 3.95
CA LYS A 123 -55.02 -90.27 3.90
C LYS A 123 -54.09 -90.71 5.03
N LEU A 124 -54.65 -91.04 6.19
CA LEU A 124 -53.89 -91.58 7.31
C LEU A 124 -53.34 -92.97 6.96
N GLU A 125 -54.11 -93.83 6.30
CA GLU A 125 -53.62 -95.10 5.73
C GLU A 125 -52.57 -94.89 4.62
N GLY A 126 -52.73 -93.89 3.76
CA GLY A 126 -51.71 -93.52 2.77
C GLY A 126 -50.36 -93.17 3.43
N LEU A 127 -50.40 -92.38 4.50
CA LEU A 127 -49.23 -92.04 5.29
C LEU A 127 -48.60 -93.23 6.01
N ARG A 128 -49.41 -94.19 6.48
CA ARG A 128 -48.93 -95.45 7.05
C ARG A 128 -48.12 -96.23 6.02
N ASN A 129 -48.56 -96.26 4.76
CA ASN A 129 -47.83 -96.89 3.67
C ASN A 129 -46.53 -96.15 3.35
N ASP A 130 -46.55 -94.82 3.26
CA ASP A 130 -45.34 -94.01 3.02
C ASP A 130 -44.28 -94.22 4.13
N CYS A 131 -44.71 -94.44 5.37
CA CYS A 131 -43.79 -94.72 6.49
C CYS A 131 -43.18 -96.13 6.46
N LEU A 132 -43.70 -97.08 5.67
CA LEU A 132 -43.08 -98.40 5.48
C LEU A 132 -41.74 -98.31 4.74
N ASP A 133 -41.53 -97.28 3.92
CA ASP A 133 -40.26 -97.00 3.23
C ASP A 133 -39.15 -96.54 4.17
N GLY A 134 -39.46 -96.36 5.45
CA GLY A 134 -38.54 -96.07 6.54
C GLY A 134 -38.66 -94.65 7.06
N VAL A 135 -38.61 -94.52 8.39
CA VAL A 135 -38.72 -93.24 9.12
C VAL A 135 -37.44 -92.88 9.84
N HIS A 136 -37.23 -91.58 10.07
CA HIS A 136 -36.09 -91.08 10.86
C HIS A 136 -36.06 -91.74 12.26
N PRO A 137 -34.87 -92.07 12.82
CA PRO A 137 -34.76 -92.75 14.12
C PRO A 137 -35.45 -92.03 15.28
N VAL A 138 -35.62 -90.71 15.18
CA VAL A 138 -36.32 -89.89 16.19
C VAL A 138 -37.75 -90.36 16.42
N TRP A 139 -38.46 -90.77 15.38
CA TRP A 139 -39.87 -91.15 15.48
C TRP A 139 -40.05 -92.45 16.25
N GLN A 140 -39.13 -93.42 16.09
CA GLN A 140 -39.13 -94.64 16.90
C GLN A 140 -38.80 -94.34 18.37
N LYS A 141 -37.92 -93.37 18.65
CA LYS A 141 -37.66 -92.95 20.04
C LYS A 141 -38.89 -92.26 20.63
N MET A 142 -39.56 -91.38 19.90
CA MET A 142 -40.80 -90.74 20.35
C MET A 142 -41.92 -91.75 20.61
N ALA A 143 -42.01 -92.81 19.80
CA ALA A 143 -42.97 -93.91 19.98
C ALA A 143 -42.84 -94.62 21.34
N LYS A 144 -41.62 -94.71 21.87
CA LYS A 144 -41.37 -95.32 23.20
C LYS A 144 -41.81 -94.41 24.34
N GLU A 145 -41.88 -93.11 24.09
CA GLU A 145 -42.11 -92.10 25.12
C GLU A 145 -43.59 -91.74 25.27
N SER A 146 -44.37 -91.71 24.18
CA SER A 146 -45.81 -91.44 24.24
C SER A 146 -46.64 -92.58 23.64
N PRO A 147 -47.65 -93.09 24.36
CA PRO A 147 -48.58 -94.09 23.85
C PRO A 147 -49.31 -93.66 22.57
N LEU A 148 -49.58 -92.37 22.38
CA LEU A 148 -50.23 -91.85 21.17
C LEU A 148 -49.40 -92.03 19.90
N LEU A 149 -48.08 -92.13 20.06
CA LEU A 149 -47.13 -92.31 18.96
C LEU A 149 -46.58 -93.73 18.89
N ALA A 150 -47.10 -94.67 19.70
CA ALA A 150 -46.58 -96.04 19.78
C ALA A 150 -46.57 -96.76 18.41
N GLU A 151 -47.51 -96.43 17.52
CA GLU A 151 -47.56 -96.93 16.15
C GLU A 151 -46.27 -96.65 15.36
N MET A 152 -45.59 -95.54 15.64
CA MET A 152 -44.34 -95.17 14.98
C MET A 152 -43.19 -96.17 15.24
N SER A 153 -43.32 -97.05 16.23
CA SER A 153 -42.35 -98.12 16.51
C SER A 153 -42.39 -99.28 15.51
N MET A 154 -43.47 -99.40 14.72
CA MET A 154 -43.66 -100.49 13.75
C MET A 154 -42.91 -100.26 12.43
N TYR A 155 -42.54 -99.02 12.13
CA TYR A 155 -41.89 -98.65 10.87
C TYR A 155 -40.36 -98.82 10.92
N PRO A 156 -39.70 -99.29 9.84
CA PRO A 156 -38.25 -99.50 9.81
C PRO A 156 -37.47 -98.18 9.90
N LYS A 157 -36.23 -98.23 10.42
CA LYS A 157 -35.33 -97.05 10.42
C LYS A 157 -34.83 -96.79 9.00
N LYS A 158 -34.96 -95.56 8.52
CA LYS A 158 -34.34 -95.14 7.26
C LYS A 158 -32.82 -95.11 7.41
N ILE A 159 -32.08 -95.74 6.50
CA ILE A 159 -30.61 -95.67 6.45
C ILE A 159 -30.23 -94.28 5.91
N GLU A 160 -29.45 -93.52 6.67
CA GLU A 160 -29.01 -92.17 6.28
C GLU A 160 -28.15 -92.21 5.02
N VAL A 161 -28.55 -91.45 3.99
CA VAL A 161 -27.67 -91.07 2.89
C VAL A 161 -26.93 -89.82 3.37
N SER A 162 -25.60 -89.89 3.38
CA SER A 162 -24.72 -88.77 3.72
C SER A 162 -25.11 -87.50 2.93
N PRO A 163 -25.17 -86.32 3.59
CA PRO A 163 -25.53 -85.09 2.91
C PRO A 163 -24.49 -84.77 1.83
N ILE A 164 -25.00 -84.33 0.67
CA ILE A 164 -24.23 -83.89 -0.48
C ILE A 164 -23.36 -82.70 -0.06
N VAL A 165 -22.04 -82.85 -0.16
CA VAL A 165 -21.07 -81.76 -0.04
C VAL A 165 -21.41 -80.72 -1.11
N LYS A 166 -21.84 -79.53 -0.68
CA LYS A 166 -21.95 -78.36 -1.56
C LYS A 166 -20.56 -77.76 -1.74
N ASP A 167 -20.35 -77.14 -2.88
CA ASP A 167 -19.08 -76.52 -3.28
C ASP A 167 -18.61 -75.43 -2.29
N ASP A 168 -17.58 -75.75 -1.50
CA ASP A 168 -16.94 -74.88 -0.51
C ASP A 168 -16.37 -73.59 -1.14
N GLY A 169 -15.94 -73.65 -2.42
CA GLY A 169 -15.26 -72.55 -3.09
C GLY A 169 -16.15 -71.32 -3.31
N SER A 170 -17.45 -71.51 -3.59
CA SER A 170 -18.38 -70.39 -3.77
C SER A 170 -18.61 -69.60 -2.47
N TRP A 171 -18.62 -70.29 -1.33
CA TRP A 171 -18.82 -69.69 -0.01
C TRP A 171 -17.57 -68.95 0.46
N ILE A 172 -16.38 -69.53 0.27
CA ILE A 172 -15.09 -68.87 0.56
C ILE A 172 -14.91 -67.61 -0.28
N ASN A 173 -15.22 -67.66 -1.58
CA ASN A 173 -15.15 -66.47 -2.43
C ASN A 173 -16.12 -65.37 -2.01
N SER A 174 -17.29 -65.74 -1.48
CA SER A 174 -18.23 -64.74 -0.94
C SER A 174 -17.76 -64.08 0.37
N ALA A 175 -16.71 -64.61 1.02
CA ALA A 175 -16.09 -64.04 2.21
C ALA A 175 -15.09 -62.89 1.90
N LYS A 176 -14.91 -62.53 0.62
CA LYS A 176 -14.12 -61.37 0.17
C LYS A 176 -14.86 -60.04 0.40
N ILE A 177 -15.24 -59.80 1.66
CA ILE A 177 -15.96 -58.62 2.16
C ILE A 177 -15.10 -57.86 3.19
N ASP A 178 -15.43 -56.60 3.46
CA ASP A 178 -14.87 -55.89 4.62
C ASP A 178 -15.66 -56.26 5.90
N PRO A 179 -15.06 -56.92 6.90
CA PRO A 179 -15.77 -57.34 8.10
C PRO A 179 -16.24 -56.19 8.99
N GLU A 180 -15.68 -54.98 8.84
CA GLU A 180 -16.17 -53.79 9.52
C GLU A 180 -17.48 -53.27 8.92
N ASN A 181 -17.81 -53.65 7.67
CA ASN A 181 -19.11 -53.38 7.09
C ASN A 181 -20.17 -54.35 7.62
N ARG A 182 -21.00 -53.85 8.55
CA ARG A 182 -22.05 -54.62 9.22
C ARG A 182 -23.03 -55.29 8.25
N SER A 183 -23.39 -54.63 7.14
CA SER A 183 -24.36 -55.19 6.19
C SER A 183 -23.80 -56.39 5.46
N ASP A 184 -22.55 -56.28 5.03
CA ASP A 184 -21.90 -57.29 4.19
C ASP A 184 -21.58 -58.53 5.01
N LEU A 185 -21.11 -58.34 6.25
CA LEU A 185 -20.87 -59.44 7.18
C LEU A 185 -22.17 -60.13 7.59
N ALA A 186 -23.25 -59.37 7.86
CA ALA A 186 -24.55 -59.95 8.18
C ALA A 186 -25.13 -60.76 7.00
N GLY A 187 -24.99 -60.24 5.77
CA GLY A 187 -25.44 -60.93 4.56
C GLY A 187 -24.64 -62.19 4.25
N TRP A 188 -23.34 -62.20 4.54
CA TRP A 188 -22.51 -63.40 4.39
C TRP A 188 -22.87 -64.50 5.40
N LEU A 189 -23.10 -64.13 6.66
CA LEU A 189 -23.51 -65.06 7.72
C LEU A 189 -24.92 -65.65 7.53
N GLU A 190 -25.77 -65.05 6.67
CA GLU A 190 -27.11 -65.56 6.34
C GLU A 190 -27.09 -66.69 5.29
N GLN A 191 -25.96 -66.89 4.60
CA GLN A 191 -25.83 -67.91 3.57
C GLN A 191 -25.85 -69.35 4.13
N SER A 192 -26.18 -70.32 3.27
CA SER A 192 -26.10 -71.73 3.67
C SER A 192 -24.66 -72.21 3.75
N PHE A 193 -24.21 -72.64 4.93
CA PHE A 193 -22.87 -73.18 5.13
C PHE A 193 -22.67 -74.54 4.43
N PRO A 194 -21.47 -74.81 3.88
CA PRO A 194 -21.20 -76.06 3.16
C PRO A 194 -20.84 -77.23 4.09
N PHE A 195 -20.63 -76.97 5.37
CA PHE A 195 -20.37 -77.96 6.43
C PHE A 195 -21.51 -77.99 7.47
N ALA A 196 -21.66 -79.12 8.16
CA ALA A 196 -22.62 -79.27 9.25
C ALA A 196 -22.14 -78.52 10.51
N LEU A 197 -22.98 -77.63 11.04
CA LEU A 197 -22.73 -76.89 12.28
C LEU A 197 -23.49 -77.53 13.44
N THR A 198 -22.94 -77.39 14.65
CA THR A 198 -23.68 -77.77 15.86
C THR A 198 -24.74 -76.73 16.16
N ALA A 199 -25.85 -77.15 16.77
CA ALA A 199 -26.95 -76.25 17.13
C ALA A 199 -26.50 -75.07 18.02
N GLU A 200 -25.48 -75.27 18.87
CA GLU A 200 -24.90 -74.21 19.70
C GLU A 200 -24.22 -73.11 18.86
N VAL A 201 -23.46 -73.51 17.84
CA VAL A 201 -22.76 -72.58 16.93
C VAL A 201 -23.75 -71.86 16.02
N GLU A 202 -24.77 -72.55 15.49
CA GLU A 202 -25.81 -71.90 14.68
C GLU A 202 -26.59 -70.83 15.46
N VAL A 203 -26.93 -71.11 16.72
CA VAL A 203 -27.58 -70.12 17.61
C VAL A 203 -26.65 -68.94 17.89
N ALA A 204 -25.34 -69.19 18.05
CA ALA A 204 -24.36 -68.13 18.25
C ALA A 204 -24.23 -67.23 17.02
N ILE A 205 -24.20 -67.79 15.81
CA ILE A 205 -24.17 -67.05 14.53
C ILE A 205 -25.44 -66.21 14.38
N GLN A 206 -26.63 -66.79 14.59
CA GLN A 206 -27.90 -66.04 14.53
C GLN A 206 -27.95 -64.91 15.57
N GLY A 207 -27.38 -65.14 16.76
CA GLY A 207 -27.25 -64.12 17.80
C GLY A 207 -26.35 -62.97 17.39
N PHE A 208 -25.20 -63.28 16.78
CA PHE A 208 -24.26 -62.30 16.26
C PHE A 208 -24.86 -61.50 15.11
N MET A 209 -25.49 -62.15 14.13
CA MET A 209 -26.20 -61.49 13.02
C MET A 209 -27.28 -60.51 13.50
N ARG A 210 -28.09 -60.90 14.50
CA ARG A 210 -29.09 -60.00 15.11
C ARG A 210 -28.43 -58.79 15.77
N GLY A 211 -27.25 -58.98 16.35
CA GLY A 211 -26.45 -57.89 16.91
C GLY A 211 -25.96 -56.92 15.83
N LEU A 212 -25.42 -57.43 14.72
CA LEU A 212 -24.97 -56.62 13.58
C LEU A 212 -26.12 -55.78 12.99
N ASN A 213 -27.31 -56.37 12.85
CA ASN A 213 -28.51 -55.70 12.35
C ASN A 213 -29.18 -54.75 13.35
N SER A 214 -28.71 -54.71 14.61
CA SER A 214 -29.24 -53.81 15.62
C SER A 214 -28.51 -52.46 15.61
N LYS A 215 -29.24 -51.36 15.86
CA LYS A 215 -28.65 -50.03 16.04
C LYS A 215 -27.85 -49.86 17.36
N GLY A 216 -27.60 -50.95 18.08
CA GLY A 216 -27.02 -50.97 19.43
C GLY A 216 -25.52 -51.32 19.46
N LYS A 217 -25.07 -51.73 20.65
CA LYS A 217 -23.69 -52.18 20.92
C LYS A 217 -23.36 -53.42 20.09
N MET A 218 -22.13 -53.50 19.59
CA MET A 218 -21.66 -54.66 18.83
C MET A 218 -21.85 -55.96 19.61
N PRO A 219 -22.28 -57.05 18.95
CA PRO A 219 -22.42 -58.35 19.57
C PRO A 219 -21.07 -58.88 20.05
N ALA A 220 -21.07 -59.58 21.20
CA ALA A 220 -19.91 -60.32 21.64
C ALA A 220 -19.81 -61.64 20.85
N VAL A 221 -18.59 -62.02 20.46
CA VAL A 221 -18.30 -63.33 19.89
C VAL A 221 -18.49 -64.38 21.00
N SER A 222 -19.32 -65.39 20.76
CA SER A 222 -19.61 -66.44 21.75
C SER A 222 -18.46 -67.44 21.84
N ASP A 223 -18.15 -67.92 23.06
CA ASP A 223 -17.14 -68.95 23.29
C ASP A 223 -17.42 -70.25 22.51
N SER A 224 -18.69 -70.54 22.22
CA SER A 224 -19.13 -71.69 21.42
C SER A 224 -18.52 -71.70 20.01
N MET A 225 -18.22 -70.54 19.43
CA MET A 225 -17.56 -70.41 18.12
C MET A 225 -16.09 -70.86 18.15
N SER A 226 -15.49 -71.08 19.32
CA SER A 226 -14.13 -71.62 19.45
C SER A 226 -14.05 -73.10 19.08
N SER A 227 -15.19 -73.79 19.02
CA SER A 227 -15.28 -75.19 18.56
C SER A 227 -15.18 -75.36 17.04
N LEU A 228 -15.19 -74.25 16.28
CA LEU A 228 -15.04 -74.26 14.83
C LEU A 228 -13.61 -74.66 14.44
N SER A 229 -13.49 -75.56 13.46
CA SER A 229 -12.22 -76.08 12.93
C SER A 229 -12.26 -76.18 11.39
N GLY A 230 -11.09 -76.17 10.74
CA GLY A 230 -11.01 -76.17 9.28
C GLY A 230 -11.56 -74.88 8.68
N ASP A 231 -12.24 -74.97 7.55
CA ASP A 231 -12.71 -73.78 6.81
C ASP A 231 -13.73 -72.93 7.60
N ALA A 232 -14.42 -73.54 8.57
CA ALA A 232 -15.36 -72.85 9.44
C ALA A 232 -14.69 -71.82 10.39
N VAL A 233 -13.37 -71.88 10.58
CA VAL A 233 -12.60 -70.87 11.35
C VAL A 233 -12.74 -69.47 10.74
N MET A 234 -13.02 -69.37 9.43
CA MET A 234 -13.27 -68.09 8.76
C MET A 234 -14.44 -67.33 9.44
N ILE A 235 -15.47 -68.03 9.90
CA ILE A 235 -16.62 -67.41 10.57
C ILE A 235 -16.18 -66.69 11.85
N ARG A 236 -15.40 -67.37 12.71
CA ARG A 236 -14.92 -66.75 13.97
C ARG A 236 -13.90 -65.64 13.70
N ALA A 237 -13.04 -65.80 12.69
CA ALA A 237 -12.05 -64.79 12.30
C ALA A 237 -12.71 -63.47 11.90
N LEU A 238 -13.65 -63.51 10.93
CA LEU A 238 -14.33 -62.29 10.45
C LEU A 238 -15.21 -61.64 11.54
N CYS A 239 -15.89 -62.44 12.37
CA CYS A 239 -16.65 -61.91 13.51
C CYS A 239 -15.76 -61.23 14.55
N ARG A 240 -14.54 -61.73 14.77
CA ARG A 240 -13.56 -61.10 15.68
C ARG A 240 -13.00 -59.80 15.09
N ILE A 241 -12.73 -59.74 13.79
CA ILE A 241 -12.32 -58.49 13.11
C ILE A 241 -13.39 -57.41 13.30
N ALA A 242 -14.66 -57.73 13.06
CA ALA A 242 -15.78 -56.79 13.19
C ALA A 242 -15.95 -56.18 14.61
N VAL A 243 -15.45 -56.86 15.64
CA VAL A 243 -15.52 -56.43 17.05
C VAL A 243 -14.17 -55.87 17.54
N GLY A 244 -13.13 -55.91 16.71
CA GLY A 244 -11.78 -55.44 17.05
C GLY A 244 -11.00 -56.38 17.98
N ASP A 245 -11.32 -57.67 18.01
CA ASP A 245 -10.65 -58.67 18.85
C ASP A 245 -9.34 -59.16 18.21
N HIS A 246 -8.22 -59.01 18.91
CA HIS A 246 -6.87 -59.34 18.43
C HIS A 246 -6.65 -60.83 18.15
N ARG A 247 -7.48 -61.71 18.73
CA ARG A 247 -7.40 -63.16 18.50
C ARG A 247 -7.73 -63.55 17.06
N CYS A 248 -8.29 -62.64 16.25
CA CYS A 248 -8.49 -62.88 14.82
C CYS A 248 -7.17 -63.13 14.07
N ALA A 249 -6.05 -62.54 14.51
CA ALA A 249 -4.77 -62.73 13.83
C ALA A 249 -4.30 -64.19 13.92
N GLU A 250 -4.47 -64.83 15.08
CA GLU A 250 -4.19 -66.26 15.27
C GLU A 250 -5.10 -67.12 14.39
N ASP A 251 -6.39 -66.79 14.31
CA ASP A 251 -7.36 -67.50 13.47
C ASP A 251 -7.06 -67.38 11.97
N LEU A 252 -6.69 -66.17 11.51
CA LEU A 252 -6.32 -65.93 10.12
C LEU A 252 -4.99 -66.60 9.78
N GLN A 253 -4.02 -66.61 10.68
CA GLN A 253 -2.77 -67.34 10.51
C GLN A 253 -3.00 -68.85 10.40
N GLU A 254 -3.92 -69.41 11.21
CA GLU A 254 -4.34 -70.81 11.08
C GLU A 254 -4.88 -71.11 9.67
N LEU A 255 -5.73 -70.23 9.13
CA LEU A 255 -6.32 -70.35 7.80
C LEU A 255 -5.32 -70.13 6.66
N VAL A 256 -4.32 -69.26 6.82
CA VAL A 256 -3.26 -69.04 5.82
C VAL A 256 -2.40 -70.29 5.60
N GLN A 257 -2.26 -71.15 6.62
CA GLN A 257 -1.53 -72.41 6.52
C GLN A 257 -2.29 -73.49 5.70
N VAL A 258 -3.59 -73.29 5.43
CA VAL A 258 -4.45 -74.22 4.70
C VAL A 258 -4.33 -73.97 3.20
N LYS A 259 -3.94 -74.98 2.40
CA LYS A 259 -3.82 -74.81 0.93
C LYS A 259 -5.20 -74.64 0.28
N GLY A 260 -5.36 -73.63 -0.58
CA GLY A 260 -6.58 -73.41 -1.37
C GLY A 260 -6.98 -71.93 -1.43
N GLU A 261 -8.20 -71.66 -1.89
CA GLU A 261 -8.76 -70.30 -1.95
C GLU A 261 -8.93 -69.65 -0.57
N ILE A 262 -9.05 -70.45 0.51
CA ILE A 262 -9.22 -69.92 1.85
C ILE A 262 -7.98 -69.22 2.40
N ALA A 263 -6.77 -69.70 2.05
CA ALA A 263 -5.53 -69.05 2.44
C ALA A 263 -5.36 -67.69 1.78
N SER A 264 -5.78 -67.51 0.53
CA SER A 264 -5.67 -66.22 -0.15
C SER A 264 -6.62 -65.18 0.47
N VAL A 265 -7.87 -65.57 0.76
CA VAL A 265 -8.82 -64.68 1.45
C VAL A 265 -8.33 -64.35 2.87
N ALA A 266 -7.85 -65.35 3.63
CA ALA A 266 -7.34 -65.13 4.98
C ALA A 266 -6.07 -64.24 4.99
N SER A 267 -5.17 -64.40 4.02
CA SER A 267 -3.98 -63.58 3.86
C SER A 267 -4.34 -62.11 3.59
N ASN A 268 -5.33 -61.87 2.73
CA ASN A 268 -5.80 -60.52 2.41
C ASN A 268 -6.48 -59.85 3.62
N GLN A 269 -7.31 -60.60 4.35
CA GLN A 269 -7.93 -60.11 5.59
C GLN A 269 -6.88 -59.81 6.68
N LEU A 270 -5.83 -60.62 6.77
CA LEU A 270 -4.74 -60.40 7.73
C LEU A 270 -3.91 -59.16 7.37
N ALA A 271 -3.59 -58.97 6.09
CA ALA A 271 -2.88 -57.79 5.61
C ALA A 271 -3.67 -56.50 5.88
N LEU A 272 -4.97 -56.47 5.55
CA LEU A 272 -5.85 -55.34 5.85
C LEU A 272 -5.91 -55.05 7.36
N PHE A 273 -6.09 -56.09 8.17
CA PHE A 273 -6.17 -55.97 9.62
C PHE A 273 -4.89 -55.38 10.24
N ASN A 274 -3.71 -55.83 9.79
CA ASN A 274 -2.44 -55.32 10.29
C ASN A 274 -2.18 -53.88 9.84
N LEU A 275 -2.50 -53.54 8.58
CA LEU A 275 -2.37 -52.18 8.08
C LEU A 275 -3.26 -51.20 8.86
N ARG A 276 -4.52 -51.55 9.14
CA ARG A 276 -5.44 -50.74 9.99
C ARG A 276 -4.94 -50.48 11.41
N ARG A 277 -3.89 -51.18 11.85
CA ARG A 277 -3.27 -51.02 13.18
C ARG A 277 -1.91 -50.32 13.11
N GLY A 278 -1.53 -49.81 11.95
CA GLY A 278 -0.31 -49.05 11.72
C GLY A 278 0.92 -49.89 11.38
N ASP A 279 0.77 -51.18 11.04
CA ASP A 279 1.88 -51.99 10.53
C ASP A 279 2.04 -51.79 9.01
N LEU A 280 2.88 -50.82 8.66
CA LEU A 280 3.15 -50.40 7.27
C LEU A 280 3.85 -51.48 6.44
N SER A 281 4.37 -52.57 7.04
CA SER A 281 5.00 -53.66 6.29
C SER A 281 4.03 -54.40 5.36
N PHE A 282 2.73 -54.30 5.63
CA PHE A 282 1.66 -54.90 4.81
C PHE A 282 1.09 -53.94 3.76
N TRP A 283 1.63 -52.71 3.64
CA TRP A 283 1.14 -51.70 2.72
C TRP A 283 1.16 -52.17 1.26
N GLU A 284 2.29 -52.72 0.79
CA GLU A 284 2.45 -53.15 -0.61
C GLU A 284 1.47 -54.28 -0.99
N SER A 285 1.14 -55.15 -0.02
CA SER A 285 0.14 -56.21 -0.20
C SER A 285 -1.27 -55.64 -0.33
N CYS A 286 -1.56 -54.56 0.39
CA CYS A 286 -2.87 -53.89 0.36
C CYS A 286 -3.03 -53.00 -0.88
N TYR A 287 -1.98 -52.27 -1.26
CA TYR A 287 -1.93 -51.41 -2.43
C TYR A 287 -2.13 -52.20 -3.74
N ASN A 288 -1.47 -53.36 -3.87
CA ASN A 288 -1.51 -54.19 -5.09
C ASN A 288 -2.70 -55.17 -5.15
N ALA A 289 -3.73 -54.99 -4.32
CA ALA A 289 -4.91 -55.87 -4.33
C ALA A 289 -5.70 -55.72 -5.65
N ALA A 290 -5.64 -56.74 -6.52
CA ALA A 290 -6.10 -56.66 -7.91
C ALA A 290 -7.61 -56.94 -8.12
N ASP A 291 -8.27 -57.62 -7.19
CA ASP A 291 -9.67 -58.00 -7.38
C ASP A 291 -10.62 -56.80 -7.13
N ASP A 292 -11.80 -56.80 -7.78
CA ASP A 292 -12.82 -55.75 -7.64
C ASP A 292 -13.91 -56.09 -6.59
N ASN A 293 -13.53 -56.89 -5.60
CA ASN A 293 -14.41 -57.25 -4.47
C ASN A 293 -14.27 -56.24 -3.33
N ALA A 294 -15.22 -56.29 -2.39
CA ALA A 294 -15.28 -55.36 -1.26
C ALA A 294 -14.03 -55.43 -0.35
N LEU A 295 -13.43 -56.60 -0.18
CA LEU A 295 -12.17 -56.74 0.59
C LEU A 295 -10.99 -56.04 -0.10
N SER A 296 -10.78 -56.28 -1.39
CA SER A 296 -9.68 -55.68 -2.16
C SER A 296 -9.86 -54.17 -2.34
N LEU A 297 -11.09 -53.67 -2.42
CA LEU A 297 -11.39 -52.23 -2.34
C LEU A 297 -11.02 -51.66 -0.97
N ALA A 298 -11.38 -52.33 0.12
CA ALA A 298 -11.04 -51.89 1.48
C ALA A 298 -9.51 -51.88 1.71
N MET A 299 -8.79 -52.87 1.16
CA MET A 299 -7.32 -52.92 1.15
C MET A 299 -6.70 -51.72 0.44
N ARG A 300 -7.13 -51.43 -0.80
CA ARG A 300 -6.65 -50.28 -1.56
C ARG A 300 -6.98 -48.97 -0.85
N ASN A 301 -8.20 -48.81 -0.34
CA ASN A 301 -8.62 -47.62 0.40
C ASN A 301 -7.75 -47.38 1.63
N GLN A 302 -7.48 -48.40 2.43
CA GLN A 302 -6.63 -48.26 3.61
C GLN A 302 -5.18 -47.93 3.23
N ALA A 303 -4.64 -48.52 2.16
CA ALA A 303 -3.31 -48.20 1.67
C ALA A 303 -3.18 -46.73 1.23
N TRP A 304 -4.25 -46.14 0.67
CA TRP A 304 -4.27 -44.71 0.33
C TRP A 304 -4.33 -43.79 1.54
N VAL A 305 -4.93 -44.22 2.65
CA VAL A 305 -5.01 -43.43 3.90
C VAL A 305 -3.66 -43.37 4.60
N GLU A 306 -2.91 -44.48 4.60
CA GLU A 306 -1.63 -44.61 5.31
C GLU A 306 -0.48 -44.93 4.34
N ILE A 307 -0.05 -43.91 3.59
CA ILE A 307 1.15 -44.04 2.72
C ILE A 307 2.41 -43.97 3.59
N PRO A 308 3.31 -44.97 3.52
CA PRO A 308 4.59 -44.94 4.22
C PRO A 308 5.46 -43.78 3.71
N PRO A 309 6.20 -43.08 4.59
CA PRO A 309 7.00 -41.92 4.21
C PRO A 309 8.16 -42.24 3.26
N GLU A 310 8.55 -43.51 3.17
CA GLU A 310 9.63 -44.00 2.30
C GLU A 310 9.17 -44.26 0.85
N ILE A 311 7.85 -44.30 0.61
CA ILE A 311 7.27 -44.67 -0.67
C ILE A 311 6.92 -43.41 -1.47
N GLU A 312 7.57 -43.24 -2.62
CA GLU A 312 7.30 -42.13 -3.51
C GLU A 312 6.42 -42.58 -4.69
N LEU A 313 5.16 -42.12 -4.71
CA LEU A 313 4.21 -42.42 -5.78
C LEU A 313 4.26 -41.38 -6.90
N SER A 314 3.90 -41.80 -8.12
CA SER A 314 3.80 -40.89 -9.27
C SER A 314 2.53 -40.04 -9.21
N SER A 315 2.51 -38.93 -9.95
CA SER A 315 1.34 -38.04 -10.02
C SER A 315 0.10 -38.74 -10.58
N ASN A 316 0.27 -39.70 -11.49
CA ASN A 316 -0.84 -40.50 -12.03
C ASN A 316 -1.45 -41.42 -10.97
N GLU A 317 -0.61 -42.06 -10.15
CA GLU A 317 -1.07 -42.94 -9.07
C GLU A 317 -1.80 -42.13 -7.98
N LEU A 318 -1.22 -41.01 -7.56
CA LEU A 318 -1.82 -40.14 -6.55
C LEU A 318 -3.15 -39.54 -7.01
N SER A 319 -3.28 -39.20 -8.30
CA SER A 319 -4.55 -38.75 -8.89
C SER A 319 -5.62 -39.86 -8.82
N GLN A 320 -5.26 -41.11 -9.11
CA GLN A 320 -6.17 -42.25 -8.96
C GLN A 320 -6.59 -42.46 -7.50
N GLY A 321 -5.66 -42.29 -6.54
CA GLY A 321 -5.98 -42.35 -5.11
C GLY A 321 -6.99 -41.28 -4.67
N LEU A 322 -6.86 -40.07 -5.21
CA LEU A 322 -7.77 -38.94 -4.95
C LEU A 322 -9.20 -39.16 -5.47
N ASP A 323 -9.38 -39.92 -6.55
CA ASP A 323 -10.71 -40.28 -7.08
C ASP A 323 -11.42 -41.30 -6.16
N VAL A 324 -10.66 -42.15 -5.48
CA VAL A 324 -11.18 -43.30 -4.72
C VAL A 324 -11.42 -42.97 -3.24
N ILE A 325 -10.57 -42.16 -2.60
CA ILE A 325 -10.72 -41.83 -1.18
C ILE A 325 -11.93 -40.91 -0.96
N GLU A 326 -12.73 -41.21 0.08
CA GLU A 326 -13.79 -40.33 0.56
C GLU A 326 -13.40 -39.49 1.79
N ASP A 327 -12.38 -39.92 2.56
CA ASP A 327 -11.94 -39.23 3.78
C ASP A 327 -11.30 -37.86 3.48
N SER A 328 -11.74 -36.82 4.18
CA SER A 328 -11.34 -35.44 3.88
C SER A 328 -9.88 -35.14 4.26
N ASP A 329 -9.37 -35.75 5.33
CA ASP A 329 -8.01 -35.46 5.81
C ASP A 329 -6.98 -36.24 4.99
N ALA A 330 -7.29 -37.50 4.64
CA ALA A 330 -6.51 -38.27 3.69
C ALA A 330 -6.51 -37.62 2.29
N ARG A 331 -7.64 -37.05 1.83
CA ARG A 331 -7.67 -36.26 0.58
C ARG A 331 -6.73 -35.06 0.62
N ARG A 332 -6.69 -34.32 1.73
CA ARG A 332 -5.78 -33.18 1.89
C ARG A 332 -4.31 -33.63 1.87
N ALA A 333 -3.98 -34.67 2.64
CA ALA A 333 -2.63 -35.23 2.67
C ALA A 333 -2.18 -35.72 1.29
N LEU A 334 -3.06 -36.44 0.57
CA LEU A 334 -2.82 -36.88 -0.81
C LEU A 334 -2.67 -35.71 -1.78
N SER A 335 -3.42 -34.62 -1.61
CA SER A 335 -3.30 -33.45 -2.48
C SER A 335 -1.95 -32.76 -2.32
N TRP A 336 -1.42 -32.68 -1.09
CA TRP A 336 -0.05 -32.18 -0.86
C TRP A 336 1.02 -33.15 -1.40
N ALA A 337 0.81 -34.45 -1.28
CA ALA A 337 1.71 -35.45 -1.88
C ALA A 337 1.68 -35.38 -3.41
N LEU A 338 0.49 -35.18 -4.01
CA LEU A 338 0.30 -34.99 -5.44
C LEU A 338 1.01 -33.72 -5.92
N LEU A 339 0.96 -32.64 -5.14
CA LEU A 339 1.70 -31.42 -5.43
C LEU A 339 3.21 -31.68 -5.48
N SER A 340 3.75 -32.37 -4.47
CA SER A 340 5.17 -32.74 -4.44
C SER A 340 5.56 -33.61 -5.63
N ALA A 341 4.71 -34.57 -6.00
CA ALA A 341 4.93 -35.40 -7.19
C ALA A 341 4.87 -34.57 -8.49
N HIS A 342 3.95 -33.61 -8.62
CA HIS A 342 3.90 -32.73 -9.79
C HIS A 342 5.16 -31.86 -9.92
N ILE A 343 5.69 -31.33 -8.82
CA ILE A 343 6.94 -30.55 -8.82
C ILE A 343 8.12 -31.44 -9.24
N ARG A 344 8.27 -32.62 -8.63
CA ARG A 344 9.33 -33.59 -8.94
C ARG A 344 9.28 -34.10 -10.39
N GLU A 345 8.09 -34.21 -10.97
CA GLU A 345 7.86 -34.62 -12.37
C GLU A 345 7.86 -33.43 -13.35
N GLU A 346 8.22 -32.21 -12.92
CA GLU A 346 8.24 -30.98 -13.72
C GLU A 346 6.87 -30.63 -14.38
N LYS A 347 5.76 -31.10 -13.79
CA LYS A 347 4.38 -30.80 -14.23
C LYS A 347 3.83 -29.55 -13.54
N PHE A 348 4.51 -28.40 -13.75
CA PHE A 348 4.23 -27.17 -13.02
C PHE A 348 2.83 -26.57 -13.26
N GLU A 349 2.26 -26.70 -14.46
CA GLU A 349 0.89 -26.24 -14.75
C GLU A 349 -0.14 -26.93 -13.83
N ASN A 350 -0.05 -28.26 -13.72
CA ASN A 350 -0.94 -29.06 -12.88
C ASN A 350 -0.72 -28.76 -11.38
N ALA A 351 0.54 -28.53 -10.98
CA ALA A 351 0.87 -28.13 -9.61
C ALA A 351 0.20 -26.80 -9.22
N ILE A 352 0.22 -25.81 -10.12
CA ILE A 352 -0.34 -24.48 -9.87
C ILE A 352 -1.88 -24.54 -9.81
N GLU A 353 -2.51 -25.32 -10.69
CA GLU A 353 -3.96 -25.56 -10.63
C GLU A 353 -4.34 -26.23 -9.30
N LEU A 354 -3.60 -27.24 -8.86
CA LEU A 354 -3.86 -27.95 -7.61
C LEU A 354 -3.70 -27.03 -6.38
N VAL A 355 -2.63 -26.23 -6.30
CA VAL A 355 -2.38 -25.29 -5.20
C VAL A 355 -3.49 -24.26 -5.08
N SER A 356 -4.13 -23.87 -6.19
CA SER A 356 -5.25 -22.92 -6.18
C SER A 356 -6.40 -23.36 -5.25
N GLY A 357 -6.61 -24.67 -5.10
CA GLY A 357 -7.63 -25.25 -4.21
C GLY A 357 -7.15 -25.58 -2.78
N LEU A 358 -5.85 -25.52 -2.50
CA LEU A 358 -5.25 -25.91 -1.21
C LEU A 358 -5.11 -24.74 -0.24
N ASN A 359 -5.13 -25.00 1.07
CA ASN A 359 -4.86 -23.98 2.09
C ASN A 359 -3.35 -23.74 2.24
N ILE A 360 -2.82 -22.71 1.59
CA ILE A 360 -1.38 -22.41 1.59
C ILE A 360 -0.81 -21.98 2.96
N ALA A 361 -1.66 -21.64 3.92
CA ALA A 361 -1.25 -21.32 5.29
C ALA A 361 -1.13 -22.54 6.21
N GLU A 362 -1.24 -23.76 5.66
CA GLU A 362 -0.99 -24.98 6.42
C GLU A 362 0.49 -25.06 6.85
N PRO A 363 0.80 -25.36 8.12
CA PRO A 363 2.17 -25.37 8.62
C PRO A 363 3.06 -26.36 7.87
N ASN A 364 4.35 -26.01 7.71
CA ASN A 364 5.37 -26.88 7.09
C ASN A 364 5.08 -27.26 5.62
N ARG A 365 4.38 -26.39 4.88
CA ARG A 365 4.13 -26.56 3.43
C ARG A 365 4.80 -25.49 2.57
N MET A 366 5.41 -24.48 3.19
CA MET A 366 5.96 -23.31 2.49
C MET A 366 7.19 -23.64 1.65
N ASP A 367 8.01 -24.59 2.09
CA ASP A 367 9.13 -25.15 1.33
C ASP A 367 8.71 -25.63 -0.05
N LEU A 368 7.62 -26.39 -0.10
CA LEU A 368 7.04 -26.95 -1.33
C LEU A 368 6.49 -25.84 -2.24
N ILE A 369 5.88 -24.81 -1.65
CA ILE A 369 5.37 -23.64 -2.38
C ILE A 369 6.52 -22.83 -2.98
N ILE A 370 7.60 -22.63 -2.22
CA ILE A 370 8.79 -21.92 -2.71
C ILE A 370 9.46 -22.72 -3.83
N GLU A 371 9.59 -24.04 -3.70
CA GLU A 371 10.12 -24.90 -4.75
C GLU A 371 9.29 -24.79 -6.04
N LEU A 372 7.97 -24.79 -5.94
CA LEU A 372 7.08 -24.55 -7.09
C LEU A 372 7.33 -23.18 -7.74
N MET A 373 7.47 -22.12 -6.93
CA MET A 373 7.72 -20.76 -7.43
C MET A 373 9.09 -20.59 -8.09
N LEU A 374 10.09 -21.34 -7.65
CA LEU A 374 11.45 -21.28 -8.19
C LEU A 374 11.64 -22.20 -9.41
N GLY A 375 10.89 -23.30 -9.49
CA GLY A 375 10.99 -24.28 -10.57
C GLY A 375 10.14 -23.95 -11.80
N ALA A 376 9.02 -23.26 -11.64
CA ALA A 376 8.11 -22.94 -12.75
C ALA A 376 8.56 -21.72 -13.58
N ASP A 377 8.27 -21.75 -14.89
CA ASP A 377 8.49 -20.60 -15.78
C ASP A 377 7.57 -19.42 -15.43
N ALA A 378 8.05 -18.19 -15.67
CA ALA A 378 7.39 -16.95 -15.25
C ALA A 378 5.96 -16.73 -15.80
N ASP A 379 5.58 -17.40 -16.89
CA ASP A 379 4.29 -17.22 -17.57
C ASP A 379 3.17 -18.15 -17.05
N VAL A 380 3.45 -19.06 -16.11
CA VAL A 380 2.54 -20.15 -15.71
C VAL A 380 1.64 -19.78 -14.52
N GLY A 381 1.02 -18.60 -14.48
CA GLY A 381 0.06 -18.24 -13.41
C GLY A 381 0.67 -18.00 -12.01
N LEU A 382 1.99 -17.92 -11.91
CA LEU A 382 2.74 -17.63 -10.67
C LEU A 382 2.34 -16.30 -9.99
N ASN A 383 1.83 -15.33 -10.75
CA ASN A 383 1.36 -14.06 -10.21
C ASN A 383 0.16 -14.24 -9.27
N ASP A 384 -0.78 -15.15 -9.58
CA ASP A 384 -1.95 -15.37 -8.73
C ASP A 384 -1.54 -16.05 -7.41
N LEU A 385 -0.59 -16.98 -7.48
CA LEU A 385 0.00 -17.59 -6.28
C LEU A 385 0.75 -16.54 -5.44
N ALA A 386 1.54 -15.67 -6.07
CA ALA A 386 2.23 -14.58 -5.38
C ALA A 386 1.22 -13.65 -4.67
N ILE A 387 0.19 -13.17 -5.36
CA ILE A 387 -0.89 -12.33 -4.76
C ILE A 387 -1.53 -13.05 -3.57
N ARG A 388 -1.75 -14.35 -3.67
CA ARG A 388 -2.35 -15.13 -2.58
C ARG A 388 -1.44 -15.21 -1.36
N ILE A 389 -0.14 -15.44 -1.56
CA ILE A 389 0.88 -15.34 -0.51
C ILE A 389 0.86 -13.94 0.11
N GLU A 390 0.78 -12.87 -0.68
CA GLU A 390 0.67 -11.49 -0.16
C GLU A 390 -0.56 -11.32 0.75
N THR A 391 -1.72 -11.84 0.35
CA THR A 391 -2.98 -11.69 1.10
C THR A 391 -3.04 -12.52 2.38
N GLU A 392 -2.39 -13.69 2.40
CA GLU A 392 -2.45 -14.63 3.52
C GLU A 392 -1.21 -14.56 4.43
N ILE A 393 -0.23 -13.69 4.14
CA ILE A 393 1.06 -13.65 4.84
C ILE A 393 0.95 -13.51 6.37
N GLU A 394 -0.09 -12.83 6.85
CA GLU A 394 -0.35 -12.65 8.29
C GLU A 394 -0.74 -13.97 8.98
N ARG A 395 -1.24 -14.96 8.24
CA ARG A 395 -1.65 -16.27 8.76
C ARG A 395 -0.50 -17.26 8.85
N PHE A 396 0.62 -17.01 8.18
CA PHE A 396 1.77 -17.92 8.16
C PHE A 396 2.48 -17.96 9.52
N GLY A 397 3.01 -19.14 9.84
CA GLY A 397 3.84 -19.34 11.02
C GLY A 397 5.18 -18.64 10.91
N ASP A 398 5.87 -18.47 12.03
CA ASP A 398 7.15 -17.77 12.07
C ASP A 398 8.24 -18.48 11.23
N SER A 399 8.23 -19.81 11.20
CA SER A 399 9.13 -20.62 10.35
C SER A 399 8.93 -20.36 8.86
N ASP A 400 7.66 -20.27 8.42
CA ASP A 400 7.33 -20.03 7.01
C ASP A 400 7.73 -18.61 6.59
N ILE A 401 7.55 -17.62 7.46
CA ILE A 401 7.95 -16.22 7.22
C ILE A 401 9.47 -16.11 7.10
N GLN A 402 10.21 -16.76 7.99
CA GLN A 402 11.67 -16.82 7.91
C GLN A 402 12.13 -17.46 6.60
N LEU A 403 11.50 -18.58 6.20
CA LEU A 403 11.80 -19.28 4.95
C LEU A 403 11.59 -18.39 3.71
N ILE A 404 10.47 -17.64 3.67
CA ILE A 404 10.19 -16.68 2.59
C ILE A 404 11.26 -15.58 2.55
N LEU A 405 11.66 -15.04 3.71
CA LEU A 405 12.66 -13.98 3.79
C LEU A 405 14.05 -14.43 3.30
N GLU A 406 14.48 -15.64 3.68
CA GLU A 406 15.78 -16.21 3.35
C GLU A 406 15.90 -16.66 1.88
N SER A 407 14.79 -16.96 1.22
CA SER A 407 14.79 -17.51 -0.14
C SER A 407 15.10 -16.45 -1.21
N GLU A 408 16.38 -16.37 -1.62
CA GLU A 408 16.87 -15.31 -2.55
C GLU A 408 16.21 -15.28 -3.92
N GLY A 409 15.77 -16.44 -4.45
CA GLY A 409 15.13 -16.52 -5.76
C GLY A 409 13.68 -16.00 -5.79
N LEU A 410 13.05 -15.78 -4.63
CA LEU A 410 11.69 -15.26 -4.57
C LEU A 410 11.63 -13.78 -4.97
N PRO A 411 10.49 -13.32 -5.51
CA PRO A 411 10.26 -11.91 -5.77
C PRO A 411 10.54 -11.05 -4.53
N VAL A 412 11.36 -10.01 -4.69
CA VAL A 412 11.79 -9.11 -3.62
C VAL A 412 10.61 -8.49 -2.84
N HIS A 413 9.46 -8.31 -3.49
CA HIS A 413 8.26 -7.80 -2.82
C HIS A 413 7.70 -8.79 -1.76
N LEU A 414 7.66 -10.10 -2.04
CA LEU A 414 7.23 -11.12 -1.07
C LEU A 414 8.19 -11.19 0.10
N ARG A 415 9.49 -11.18 -0.18
CA ARG A 415 10.54 -11.13 0.85
C ARG A 415 10.41 -9.88 1.73
N ALA A 416 10.09 -8.74 1.13
CA ALA A 416 9.85 -7.50 1.88
C ALA A 416 8.58 -7.55 2.73
N LEU A 417 7.52 -8.23 2.28
CA LEU A 417 6.32 -8.48 3.10
C LEU A 417 6.65 -9.39 4.29
N ALA A 418 7.44 -10.45 4.09
CA ALA A 418 7.94 -11.29 5.18
C ALA A 418 8.77 -10.47 6.17
N GLY A 419 9.66 -9.60 5.68
CA GLY A 419 10.41 -8.66 6.52
C GLY A 419 9.54 -7.69 7.32
N ASN A 420 8.37 -7.28 6.80
CA ASN A 420 7.41 -6.49 7.56
C ASN A 420 6.81 -7.30 8.73
N GLN A 421 6.50 -8.58 8.52
CA GLN A 421 6.00 -9.45 9.59
C GLN A 421 7.06 -9.67 10.67
N VAL A 422 8.33 -9.84 10.29
CA VAL A 422 9.46 -9.95 11.24
C VAL A 422 9.54 -8.71 12.13
N GLN A 423 9.33 -7.50 11.60
CA GLN A 423 9.33 -6.28 12.41
C GLN A 423 8.11 -6.11 13.32
N MET A 424 6.99 -6.77 13.03
CA MET A 424 5.73 -6.59 13.76
C MET A 424 5.54 -7.61 14.88
N ARG A 425 6.20 -8.78 14.79
CA ARG A 425 6.03 -9.89 15.73
C ARG A 425 7.16 -9.91 16.74
N ASP A 426 6.81 -9.88 18.02
CA ASP A 426 7.77 -9.94 19.14
C ASP A 426 8.56 -11.26 19.22
N SER A 427 8.13 -12.30 18.50
CA SER A 427 8.78 -13.61 18.47
C SER A 427 10.13 -13.61 17.74
N PHE A 428 10.38 -12.61 16.87
CA PHE A 428 11.66 -12.47 16.16
C PHE A 428 12.59 -11.51 16.92
N ASN A 429 13.58 -12.07 17.63
CA ASN A 429 14.62 -11.32 18.36
C ASN A 429 16.04 -11.72 17.93
N ASP A 430 16.25 -11.90 16.63
CA ASP A 430 17.54 -12.29 16.06
C ASP A 430 18.15 -11.15 15.24
N GLN A 431 19.35 -10.73 15.62
CA GLN A 431 20.10 -9.64 14.98
C GLN A 431 20.56 -9.98 13.55
N THR A 432 20.73 -11.27 13.23
CA THR A 432 21.05 -11.72 11.87
C THR A 432 19.86 -11.54 10.93
N LEU A 433 18.65 -11.84 11.41
CA LEU A 433 17.38 -11.58 10.74
C LEU A 433 17.18 -10.07 10.49
N GLU A 434 17.50 -9.21 11.46
CA GLU A 434 17.37 -7.75 11.28
C GLU A 434 18.27 -7.22 10.14
N THR A 435 19.48 -7.75 10.01
CA THR A 435 20.40 -7.41 8.91
C THR A 435 19.84 -7.85 7.56
N LEU A 436 19.33 -9.09 7.48
CA LEU A 436 18.70 -9.63 6.28
C LEU A 436 17.45 -8.83 5.87
N VAL A 437 16.61 -8.45 6.85
CA VAL A 437 15.45 -7.59 6.63
C VAL A 437 15.87 -6.23 6.05
N LEU A 438 16.93 -5.62 6.59
CA LEU A 438 17.45 -4.35 6.08
C LEU A 438 18.01 -4.50 4.65
N ASP A 439 18.63 -5.62 4.31
CA ASP A 439 19.12 -5.93 2.96
C ASP A 439 17.97 -6.08 1.96
N VAL A 440 16.94 -6.85 2.32
CA VAL A 440 15.74 -7.05 1.50
C VAL A 440 14.99 -5.73 1.28
N PHE A 441 14.82 -4.91 2.33
CA PHE A 441 14.23 -3.58 2.16
C PHE A 441 15.08 -2.66 1.29
N THR A 442 16.41 -2.77 1.36
CA THR A 442 17.34 -2.06 0.48
C THR A 442 17.14 -2.49 -0.97
N GLN A 443 17.05 -3.79 -1.26
CA GLN A 443 16.76 -4.30 -2.61
C GLN A 443 15.39 -3.83 -3.13
N ALA A 444 14.37 -3.82 -2.26
CA ALA A 444 13.03 -3.34 -2.59
C ALA A 444 12.97 -1.81 -2.78
N GLY A 445 13.96 -1.07 -2.27
CA GLY A 445 13.98 0.38 -2.17
C GLY A 445 12.89 0.95 -1.25
N ASN A 446 12.58 0.24 -0.15
CA ASN A 446 11.57 0.66 0.82
C ASN A 446 12.16 1.66 1.84
N ALA A 447 12.27 2.93 1.43
CA ALA A 447 12.88 3.99 2.22
C ALA A 447 12.26 4.17 3.62
N MET A 448 10.95 3.99 3.76
CA MET A 448 10.27 4.10 5.06
C MET A 448 10.81 3.07 6.05
N LYS A 449 10.85 1.80 5.64
CA LYS A 449 11.26 0.69 6.51
C LYS A 449 12.75 0.72 6.81
N ILE A 450 13.58 1.05 5.82
CA ILE A 450 15.02 1.28 6.02
C ILE A 450 15.21 2.40 7.03
N GLY A 451 14.56 3.55 6.83
CA GLY A 451 14.68 4.71 7.71
C GLY A 451 14.25 4.41 9.14
N SER A 452 13.14 3.70 9.35
CA SER A 452 12.68 3.30 10.69
C SER A 452 13.67 2.39 11.42
N ILE A 453 14.32 1.44 10.73
CA ILE A 453 15.37 0.61 11.35
C ILE A 453 16.58 1.48 11.71
N LEU A 454 17.09 2.25 10.76
CA LEU A 454 18.30 3.05 10.95
C LEU A 454 18.15 4.13 12.05
N MET A 455 16.93 4.67 12.22
CA MET A 455 16.61 5.63 13.27
C MET A 455 16.71 5.03 14.68
N ASN A 456 16.43 3.73 14.83
CA ASN A 456 16.49 3.02 16.11
C ASN A 456 17.88 2.46 16.43
N LEU A 457 18.78 2.37 15.43
CA LEU A 457 20.15 1.91 15.60
C LEU A 457 21.06 3.04 16.11
N GLU A 458 21.89 2.75 17.11
CA GLU A 458 22.95 3.67 17.53
C GLU A 458 23.90 3.96 16.36
N ASN A 459 24.08 5.25 16.04
CA ASN A 459 24.90 5.70 14.90
C ASN A 459 24.51 5.10 13.54
N GLY A 460 23.25 4.71 13.33
CA GLY A 460 22.78 4.08 12.10
C GLY A 460 23.14 4.84 10.82
N SER A 461 23.20 6.18 10.88
CA SER A 461 23.60 7.04 9.75
C SER A 461 25.05 6.88 9.33
N ALA A 462 25.96 6.63 10.27
CA ALA A 462 27.38 6.44 10.01
C ALA A 462 27.70 4.99 9.68
N THR A 463 26.98 4.04 10.28
CA THR A 463 27.14 2.59 10.04
C THR A 463 26.61 2.18 8.66
N TYR A 464 25.49 2.77 8.22
CA TYR A 464 24.87 2.47 6.92
C TYR A 464 24.67 3.73 6.08
N PRO A 465 25.75 4.40 5.65
CA PRO A 465 25.64 5.74 5.11
C PRO A 465 25.02 5.76 3.70
N HIS A 466 25.29 4.76 2.85
CA HIS A 466 24.61 4.60 1.55
C HIS A 466 23.10 4.42 1.69
N ARG A 467 22.64 3.62 2.66
CA ARG A 467 21.21 3.41 2.93
C ARG A 467 20.56 4.69 3.45
N THR A 468 21.27 5.46 4.26
CA THR A 468 20.80 6.76 4.76
C THR A 468 20.56 7.75 3.63
N ILE A 469 21.50 7.87 2.67
CA ILE A 469 21.30 8.72 1.48
C ILE A 469 20.20 8.16 0.56
N LEU A 470 20.09 6.84 0.43
CA LEU A 470 18.98 6.21 -0.30
C LEU A 470 17.63 6.61 0.29
N VAL A 471 17.48 6.54 1.62
CA VAL A 471 16.28 6.98 2.32
C VAL A 471 16.01 8.45 2.04
N TYR A 472 17.02 9.31 2.13
CA TYR A 472 16.89 10.75 1.86
C TYR A 472 16.22 11.07 0.50
N HIS A 473 16.59 10.34 -0.55
CA HIS A 473 16.03 10.58 -1.89
C HIS A 473 14.72 9.85 -2.18
N LEU A 474 14.48 8.70 -1.55
CA LEU A 474 13.32 7.84 -1.85
C LEU A 474 12.18 7.96 -0.84
N LEU A 475 12.36 8.70 0.26
CA LEU A 475 11.33 8.87 1.28
C LEU A 475 10.04 9.46 0.66
N PRO A 476 8.87 8.85 0.90
CA PRO A 476 7.60 9.38 0.40
C PRO A 476 7.23 10.66 1.16
N GLY A 477 6.47 11.55 0.51
CA GLY A 477 6.10 12.84 1.08
C GLY A 477 5.13 12.75 2.26
N ASN A 478 4.48 11.61 2.46
CA ASN A 478 3.57 11.34 3.58
C ASN A 478 4.25 10.53 4.71
N ALA A 479 5.58 10.46 4.72
CA ALA A 479 6.34 9.87 5.81
C ALA A 479 6.04 10.57 7.15
N ASN A 480 6.25 9.86 8.26
CA ASN A 480 6.16 10.45 9.60
C ASN A 480 7.14 11.64 9.72
N GLN A 481 6.73 12.70 10.43
CA GLN A 481 7.53 13.88 10.70
C GLN A 481 8.83 13.52 11.45
N ASP A 482 8.78 12.63 12.45
CA ASP A 482 9.98 12.21 13.19
C ASP A 482 11.04 11.59 12.26
N LEU A 483 10.59 10.77 11.30
CA LEU A 483 11.47 10.16 10.32
C LEU A 483 12.01 11.20 9.33
N CYS A 484 11.18 12.16 8.92
CA CYS A 484 11.61 13.29 8.08
C CYS A 484 12.73 14.09 8.75
N ASP A 485 12.54 14.46 10.02
CA ASP A 485 13.48 15.26 10.79
C ASP A 485 14.78 14.48 11.06
N TRP A 486 14.68 13.18 11.38
CA TRP A 486 15.84 12.31 11.54
C TRP A 486 16.65 12.20 10.25
N VAL A 487 16.01 11.97 9.10
CA VAL A 487 16.70 11.83 7.80
C VAL A 487 17.45 13.11 7.43
N ASP A 488 16.83 14.28 7.64
CA ASP A 488 17.45 15.58 7.34
C ASP A 488 18.67 15.84 8.25
N ALA A 489 18.63 15.41 9.52
CA ALA A 489 19.76 15.49 10.46
C ALA A 489 20.84 14.41 10.24
N ALA A 490 20.45 13.22 9.73
CA ALA A 490 21.33 12.08 9.50
C ALA A 490 22.17 12.22 8.23
N ARG A 491 21.67 12.94 7.22
CA ARG A 491 22.35 13.08 5.92
C ARG A 491 23.78 13.64 6.03
N PRO A 492 24.07 14.74 6.75
CA PRO A 492 25.45 15.24 6.87
C PRO A 492 26.41 14.22 7.46
N ASN A 493 25.97 13.46 8.48
CA ASN A 493 26.77 12.42 9.12
C ASN A 493 27.05 11.26 8.15
N ALA A 494 26.06 10.87 7.33
CA ALA A 494 26.22 9.85 6.31
C ALA A 494 27.20 10.30 5.21
N ILE A 495 27.15 11.56 4.78
CA ILE A 495 28.10 12.12 3.79
C ILE A 495 29.53 12.11 4.35
N ASP A 496 29.73 12.52 5.60
CA ASP A 496 31.05 12.47 6.24
C ASP A 496 31.58 11.04 6.35
N ALA A 497 30.72 10.06 6.67
CA ALA A 497 31.11 8.65 6.70
C ALA A 497 31.47 8.09 5.30
N LEU A 498 30.72 8.45 4.25
CA LEU A 498 31.01 8.03 2.86
C LEU A 498 32.33 8.57 2.32
N SER A 499 32.82 9.68 2.88
CA SER A 499 34.14 10.22 2.50
C SER A 499 35.30 9.35 3.00
N LYS A 500 35.04 8.40 3.92
CA LYS A 500 36.06 7.60 4.61
C LYS A 500 36.13 6.14 4.14
N GLU A 501 35.01 5.49 3.83
CA GLU A 501 34.94 4.11 3.31
C GLU A 501 33.65 3.85 2.50
N SER A 502 33.68 2.93 1.52
CA SER A 502 32.48 2.45 0.79
C SER A 502 32.06 1.06 1.29
N CYS A 503 30.81 0.90 1.73
CA CYS A 503 30.27 -0.39 2.18
C CYS A 503 29.16 -0.91 1.25
N GLY A 504 29.26 -2.18 0.89
CA GLY A 504 28.53 -2.85 -0.19
C GLY A 504 27.11 -3.31 0.18
N LEU A 505 26.19 -3.08 -0.75
CA LEU A 505 25.01 -3.90 -1.07
C LEU A 505 24.32 -3.33 -2.33
N LEU A 506 24.45 -2.01 -2.52
CA LEU A 506 23.96 -1.31 -3.70
C LEU A 506 24.82 -1.63 -4.92
N SER A 507 24.18 -1.82 -6.07
CA SER A 507 24.87 -1.95 -7.35
C SER A 507 25.65 -0.67 -7.69
N GLU A 508 26.68 -0.79 -8.53
CA GLU A 508 27.40 0.39 -9.08
C GLU A 508 26.43 1.37 -9.75
N THR A 509 25.39 0.86 -10.42
CA THR A 509 24.32 1.67 -11.01
C THR A 509 23.52 2.43 -9.95
N SER A 510 23.14 1.78 -8.85
CA SER A 510 22.43 2.44 -7.73
C SER A 510 23.28 3.53 -7.10
N ILE A 511 24.57 3.26 -6.88
CA ILE A 511 25.53 4.24 -6.36
C ILE A 511 25.68 5.41 -7.34
N GLY A 512 25.80 5.14 -8.63
CA GLY A 512 25.86 6.18 -9.67
C GLY A 512 24.61 7.07 -9.70
N LEU A 513 23.41 6.47 -9.59
CA LEU A 513 22.16 7.22 -9.53
C LEU A 513 22.05 8.07 -8.26
N ILE A 514 22.46 7.54 -7.10
CA ILE A 514 22.53 8.31 -5.85
C ILE A 514 23.51 9.48 -5.99
N LYS A 515 24.71 9.25 -6.51
CA LYS A 515 25.71 10.30 -6.75
C LYS A 515 25.13 11.42 -7.62
N LEU A 516 24.42 11.06 -8.68
CA LEU A 516 23.81 12.01 -9.59
C LEU A 516 22.65 12.80 -8.93
N LEU A 517 21.89 12.21 -8.01
CA LEU A 517 20.88 12.91 -7.19
C LEU A 517 21.51 13.85 -6.14
N GLU A 518 22.66 13.45 -5.57
CA GLU A 518 23.49 14.23 -4.63
C GLU A 518 24.35 15.30 -5.32
N GLY A 519 24.28 15.41 -6.66
CA GLY A 519 25.10 16.35 -7.41
C GLY A 519 26.59 15.98 -7.52
N ALA A 520 26.96 14.77 -7.12
CA ALA A 520 28.33 14.24 -7.13
C ALA A 520 28.74 13.64 -8.49
N PRO A 521 30.05 13.56 -8.80
CA PRO A 521 30.56 12.87 -9.99
C PRO A 521 30.12 11.39 -10.02
N ALA A 522 29.43 10.95 -11.08
CA ALA A 522 28.90 9.60 -11.23
C ALA A 522 29.41 8.90 -12.51
N ASP A 523 29.52 7.57 -12.51
CA ASP A 523 29.78 6.79 -13.73
C ASP A 523 28.49 6.69 -14.57
N LEU A 524 28.34 7.61 -15.51
CA LEU A 524 27.19 7.65 -16.41
C LEU A 524 27.23 6.55 -17.48
N ASP A 525 28.41 6.06 -17.86
CA ASP A 525 28.54 4.96 -18.82
C ASP A 525 27.97 3.66 -18.24
N GLY A 526 28.18 3.43 -16.93
CA GLY A 526 27.57 2.35 -16.17
C GLY A 526 26.04 2.41 -16.16
N ILE A 527 25.47 3.61 -15.99
CA ILE A 527 24.02 3.84 -16.01
C ILE A 527 23.47 3.65 -17.43
N GLN A 528 24.14 4.22 -18.44
CA GLN A 528 23.70 4.15 -19.84
C GLN A 528 23.63 2.70 -20.34
N ARG A 529 24.60 1.84 -19.96
CA ARG A 529 24.61 0.41 -20.31
C ARG A 529 23.37 -0.34 -19.82
N ARG A 530 22.81 0.04 -18.67
CA ARG A 530 21.64 -0.61 -18.06
C ARG A 530 20.30 -0.14 -18.65
N VAL A 531 20.27 1.08 -19.19
CA VAL A 531 19.07 1.72 -19.77
C VAL A 531 19.00 1.53 -21.29
N ALA A 532 20.02 0.94 -21.91
CA ALA A 532 20.19 0.79 -23.36
C ALA A 532 19.24 -0.21 -24.04
N ALA A 533 17.94 -0.16 -23.74
CA ALA A 533 16.92 -0.94 -24.43
C ALA A 533 16.62 -0.40 -25.85
N THR A 534 16.85 0.90 -26.10
CA THR A 534 16.58 1.53 -27.41
C THR A 534 17.55 2.67 -27.72
N ARG A 535 17.90 2.87 -29.00
CA ARG A 535 18.76 3.97 -29.47
C ARG A 535 18.22 5.36 -29.09
N ASP A 536 16.89 5.51 -29.03
CA ASP A 536 16.24 6.76 -28.63
C ASP A 536 16.37 7.05 -27.13
N ALA A 537 16.41 6.01 -26.29
CA ALA A 537 16.61 6.14 -24.85
C ALA A 537 18.01 6.62 -24.51
N ILE A 538 19.02 6.05 -25.18
CA ILE A 538 20.42 6.49 -25.10
C ILE A 538 20.52 7.96 -25.53
N ARG A 539 19.83 8.34 -26.61
CA ARG A 539 19.83 9.72 -27.10
C ARG A 539 19.14 10.67 -26.11
N ALA A 540 18.03 10.26 -25.49
CA ALA A 540 17.34 11.03 -24.48
C ALA A 540 18.20 11.21 -23.22
N PHE A 541 18.80 10.14 -22.70
CA PHE A 541 19.72 10.18 -21.57
C PHE A 541 20.94 11.09 -21.85
N ASN A 542 21.54 10.99 -23.04
CA ASN A 542 22.65 11.86 -23.44
C ASN A 542 22.26 13.33 -23.60
N GLN A 543 21.01 13.62 -23.95
CA GLN A 543 20.50 14.99 -23.99
C GLN A 543 20.22 15.54 -22.58
N CYS A 544 19.73 14.69 -21.67
CA CYS A 544 19.70 15.03 -20.24
C CYS A 544 21.10 15.36 -19.74
N ARG A 545 22.09 14.53 -20.07
CA ARG A 545 23.51 14.78 -19.78
C ARG A 545 23.99 16.11 -20.38
N GLN A 546 23.67 16.40 -21.63
CA GLN A 546 24.07 17.63 -22.30
C GLN A 546 23.49 18.89 -21.64
N ALA A 547 22.26 18.82 -21.14
CA ALA A 547 21.64 19.92 -20.40
C ALA A 547 22.34 20.21 -19.05
N LEU A 548 23.02 19.20 -18.49
CA LEU A 548 23.73 19.27 -17.20
C LEU A 548 25.23 19.64 -17.34
N LEU A 549 25.83 19.37 -18.49
CA LEU A 549 27.23 19.72 -18.83
C LEU A 549 27.51 21.24 -18.74
N LYS A 550 28.79 21.60 -18.60
CA LYS A 550 29.28 22.99 -18.68
C LYS A 550 28.74 23.72 -19.94
N GLY A 551 27.96 24.78 -19.74
CA GLY A 551 27.34 25.57 -20.81
C GLY A 551 26.03 24.99 -21.36
N GLY A 552 25.52 23.90 -20.79
CA GLY A 552 24.18 23.38 -21.04
C GLY A 552 23.10 24.39 -20.63
N ASP A 553 21.99 24.39 -21.37
CA ASP A 553 20.85 25.29 -21.11
C ASP A 553 20.00 24.85 -19.90
N GLY A 554 20.30 23.70 -19.29
CA GLY A 554 19.54 23.12 -18.19
C GLY A 554 18.14 22.64 -18.58
N LEU A 555 17.82 22.58 -19.87
CA LEU A 555 16.49 22.29 -20.40
C LEU A 555 16.47 21.02 -21.24
N VAL A 556 15.94 19.95 -20.67
CA VAL A 556 15.65 18.73 -21.43
C VAL A 556 14.26 18.84 -22.06
N PRO A 557 14.09 18.67 -23.38
CA PRO A 557 12.78 18.64 -24.03
C PRO A 557 11.83 17.59 -23.42
N ALA A 558 10.55 17.91 -23.28
CA ALA A 558 9.56 17.03 -22.63
C ALA A 558 9.42 15.69 -23.36
N ASP A 559 9.40 15.71 -24.69
CA ASP A 559 9.33 14.50 -25.54
C ASP A 559 10.51 13.53 -25.31
N ARG A 560 11.66 14.05 -24.84
CA ARG A 560 12.84 13.24 -24.51
C ARG A 560 12.72 12.63 -23.13
N LEU A 561 12.18 13.36 -22.16
CA LEU A 561 11.92 12.82 -20.82
C LEU A 561 10.89 11.69 -20.88
N ASP A 562 9.84 11.84 -21.68
CA ASP A 562 8.79 10.82 -21.83
C ASP A 562 9.32 9.57 -22.56
N LYS A 563 10.20 9.73 -23.55
CA LYS A 563 10.92 8.60 -24.18
C LYS A 563 11.88 7.90 -23.22
N LEU A 564 12.52 8.65 -22.34
CA LEU A 564 13.39 8.08 -21.31
C LEU A 564 12.55 7.28 -20.30
N GLU A 565 11.39 7.79 -19.89
CA GLU A 565 10.42 7.07 -19.05
C GLU A 565 9.97 5.75 -19.67
N ALA A 566 9.48 5.78 -20.91
CA ALA A 566 9.06 4.59 -21.63
C ALA A 566 10.19 3.55 -21.79
N SER A 567 11.44 3.99 -21.93
CA SER A 567 12.57 3.05 -22.00
C SER A 567 12.89 2.37 -20.68
N ILE A 568 12.62 3.02 -19.55
CA ILE A 568 12.84 2.45 -18.23
C ILE A 568 11.79 1.37 -17.97
N GLU A 569 10.53 1.64 -18.32
CA GLU A 569 9.44 0.68 -18.21
C GLU A 569 9.72 -0.61 -18.99
N ASN A 570 10.45 -0.49 -20.11
CA ASN A 570 10.86 -1.62 -20.95
C ASN A 570 12.27 -2.17 -20.62
N SER A 571 12.92 -1.70 -19.56
CA SER A 571 14.27 -2.13 -19.16
C SER A 571 14.25 -3.28 -18.14
N SER A 572 15.42 -3.87 -17.87
CA SER A 572 15.58 -4.90 -16.83
C SER A 572 15.75 -4.34 -15.41
N LEU A 573 15.59 -3.03 -15.22
CA LEU A 573 15.73 -2.38 -13.91
C LEU A 573 14.58 -2.80 -12.98
N LYS A 574 14.91 -3.25 -11.77
CA LYS A 574 13.94 -3.68 -10.74
C LYS A 574 14.33 -3.12 -9.38
N GLY A 575 13.37 -3.11 -8.44
CA GLY A 575 13.61 -2.74 -7.05
C GLY A 575 14.17 -1.33 -6.88
N VAL A 576 15.30 -1.22 -6.17
CA VAL A 576 15.94 0.05 -5.80
C VAL A 576 16.41 0.88 -6.99
N GLU A 577 16.95 0.26 -8.03
CA GLU A 577 17.47 0.98 -9.21
C GLU A 577 16.36 1.68 -9.99
N LEU A 578 15.24 0.98 -10.17
CA LEU A 578 14.05 1.53 -10.83
C LEU A 578 13.53 2.75 -10.07
N ARG A 579 13.41 2.65 -8.74
CA ARG A 579 12.95 3.75 -7.88
C ARG A 579 13.89 4.96 -7.92
N LEU A 580 15.21 4.72 -7.86
CA LEU A 580 16.24 5.76 -8.01
C LEU A 580 16.19 6.42 -9.38
N PHE A 581 15.98 5.65 -10.45
CA PHE A 581 15.86 6.22 -11.79
C PHE A 581 14.64 7.13 -11.92
N HIS A 582 13.48 6.70 -11.42
CA HIS A 582 12.33 7.60 -11.33
C HIS A 582 12.64 8.85 -10.50
N ALA A 583 13.54 8.78 -9.49
CA ALA A 583 13.95 9.96 -8.70
C ALA A 583 14.71 10.97 -9.53
N VAL A 584 15.60 10.46 -10.37
CA VAL A 584 16.32 11.27 -11.34
C VAL A 584 15.36 11.93 -12.33
N LEU A 585 14.40 11.17 -12.88
CA LEU A 585 13.40 11.71 -13.81
C LEU A 585 12.54 12.82 -13.16
N ASP A 586 12.03 12.58 -11.96
CA ASP A 586 11.23 13.58 -11.25
C ASP A 586 12.04 14.84 -10.99
N ARG A 587 13.31 14.69 -10.63
CA ARG A 587 14.21 15.81 -10.39
C ARG A 587 14.48 16.60 -11.68
N LEU A 588 14.69 15.94 -12.81
CA LEU A 588 14.86 16.58 -14.12
C LEU A 588 13.60 17.33 -14.55
N ARG A 589 12.42 16.71 -14.40
CA ARG A 589 11.12 17.34 -14.64
C ARG A 589 10.91 18.57 -13.75
N PHE A 590 11.26 18.46 -12.47
CA PHE A 590 11.15 19.56 -11.52
C PHE A 590 12.09 20.73 -11.89
N ASN A 591 13.34 20.44 -12.24
CA ASN A 591 14.29 21.46 -12.71
C ASN A 591 13.78 22.16 -13.98
N ARG A 592 13.21 21.41 -14.93
CA ARG A 592 12.54 21.98 -16.13
C ARG A 592 11.40 22.92 -15.75
N ALA A 593 10.55 22.53 -14.80
CA ALA A 593 9.44 23.38 -14.34
C ALA A 593 9.94 24.70 -13.73
N ILE A 594 10.97 24.65 -12.88
CA ILE A 594 11.60 25.87 -12.32
C ILE A 594 12.08 26.79 -13.44
N ARG A 595 12.83 26.26 -14.43
CA ARG A 595 13.33 27.06 -15.55
C ARG A 595 12.23 27.71 -16.37
N LEU A 596 11.14 26.98 -16.66
CA LEU A 596 9.99 27.54 -17.36
C LEU A 596 9.32 28.68 -16.58
N LEU A 597 9.35 28.64 -15.24
CA LEU A 597 8.84 29.73 -14.40
C LEU A 597 9.73 30.98 -14.40
N GLU A 598 11.01 30.86 -14.79
CA GLU A 598 11.95 31.98 -14.86
C GLU A 598 11.74 32.87 -16.10
N ASP A 599 11.25 32.29 -17.20
CA ASP A 599 11.10 32.98 -18.50
C ASP A 599 9.91 33.96 -18.57
N HIS A 600 9.04 33.96 -17.56
CA HIS A 600 7.93 34.91 -17.38
C HIS A 600 6.84 34.90 -18.48
N GLN A 601 6.91 33.97 -19.45
CA GLN A 601 5.85 33.78 -20.44
C GLN A 601 4.66 33.03 -19.83
N ILE A 602 3.43 33.47 -20.15
CA ILE A 602 2.20 32.85 -19.64
C ILE A 602 2.10 31.38 -20.08
N GLU A 603 2.48 31.08 -21.32
CA GLU A 603 2.50 29.71 -21.86
C GLU A 603 3.47 28.81 -21.10
N HIS A 604 4.71 29.28 -20.87
CA HIS A 604 5.70 28.54 -20.08
C HIS A 604 5.29 28.36 -18.62
N THR A 605 4.64 29.36 -18.02
CA THR A 605 4.09 29.26 -16.67
C THR A 605 3.02 28.17 -16.58
N ASN A 606 2.11 28.10 -17.56
CA ASN A 606 1.08 27.05 -17.61
C ASN A 606 1.69 25.65 -17.81
N LEU A 607 2.72 25.52 -18.66
CA LEU A 607 3.46 24.26 -18.84
C LEU A 607 4.17 23.84 -17.55
N ALA A 608 4.80 24.77 -16.84
CA ALA A 608 5.42 24.48 -15.56
C ALA A 608 4.40 23.98 -14.53
N ILE A 609 3.22 24.62 -14.46
CA ILE A 609 2.13 24.17 -13.58
C ILE A 609 1.70 22.73 -13.92
N ASP A 610 1.51 22.39 -15.20
CA ASP A 610 1.17 21.02 -15.62
C ASP A 610 2.24 19.99 -15.22
N ILE A 611 3.52 20.32 -15.39
CA ILE A 611 4.63 19.46 -14.96
C ILE A 611 4.60 19.26 -13.44
N LEU A 612 4.42 20.32 -12.66
CA LEU A 612 4.37 20.23 -11.19
C LEU A 612 3.14 19.44 -10.71
N ASP A 613 1.99 19.62 -11.35
CA ASP A 613 0.74 18.91 -11.02
C ASP A 613 0.88 17.39 -11.25
N LYS A 614 1.57 16.99 -12.33
CA LYS A 614 1.94 15.59 -12.64
C LYS A 614 2.96 15.01 -11.65
N LEU A 615 4.00 15.78 -11.31
CA LEU A 615 5.04 15.37 -10.36
C LEU A 615 4.52 15.11 -8.96
N VAL A 616 3.53 15.89 -8.53
CA VAL A 616 2.87 15.68 -7.24
C VAL A 616 2.10 14.35 -7.27
N GLY A 617 1.32 14.08 -8.31
CA GLY A 617 0.62 12.81 -8.47
C GLY A 617 -0.14 12.36 -7.22
N LYS A 618 -0.14 11.05 -6.93
CA LYS A 618 -0.76 10.47 -5.71
C LYS A 618 0.24 10.26 -4.58
N ASN A 619 1.44 9.78 -4.90
CA ASN A 619 2.49 9.42 -3.93
C ASN A 619 3.81 10.13 -4.28
N PRO A 620 3.88 11.46 -4.14
CA PRO A 620 5.11 12.20 -4.39
C PRO A 620 6.17 11.85 -3.36
N ARG A 621 7.45 11.97 -3.73
CA ARG A 621 8.57 11.93 -2.79
C ARG A 621 8.62 13.19 -1.93
N LYS A 622 9.16 13.09 -0.71
CA LYS A 622 9.37 14.21 0.21
C LYS A 622 10.09 15.36 -0.48
N ARG A 623 11.18 15.08 -1.20
CA ARG A 623 11.98 16.11 -1.90
C ARG A 623 11.19 16.88 -2.97
N ILE A 624 10.24 16.21 -3.64
CA ILE A 624 9.33 16.89 -4.59
C ILE A 624 8.31 17.74 -3.84
N VAL A 625 7.73 17.23 -2.75
CA VAL A 625 6.81 18.00 -1.90
C VAL A 625 7.50 19.26 -1.37
N ASP A 626 8.70 19.14 -0.79
CA ASP A 626 9.49 20.25 -0.26
C ASP A 626 9.89 21.24 -1.36
N GLY A 627 10.28 20.73 -2.53
CA GLY A 627 10.58 21.55 -3.71
C GLY A 627 9.36 22.34 -4.20
N VAL A 628 8.20 21.69 -4.36
CA VAL A 628 6.96 22.32 -4.82
C VAL A 628 6.46 23.34 -3.80
N ARG A 629 6.55 23.04 -2.49
CA ARG A 629 6.30 23.99 -1.39
C ARG A 629 7.11 25.27 -1.58
N GLN A 630 8.41 25.13 -1.81
CA GLN A 630 9.28 26.27 -2.03
C GLN A 630 8.91 27.06 -3.29
N VAL A 631 8.60 26.36 -4.40
CA VAL A 631 8.14 27.00 -5.65
C VAL A 631 6.85 27.79 -5.43
N VAL A 632 5.89 27.26 -4.69
CA VAL A 632 4.62 27.95 -4.37
C VAL A 632 4.86 29.18 -3.47
N LEU A 633 5.87 29.18 -2.60
CA LEU A 633 6.26 30.35 -1.81
C LEU A 633 6.98 31.42 -2.62
N GLU A 634 7.78 31.03 -3.61
CA GLU A 634 8.60 31.96 -4.40
C GLU A 634 7.86 32.58 -5.56
N HIS A 635 7.04 31.77 -6.23
CA HIS A 635 6.29 32.18 -7.38
C HIS A 635 4.84 32.43 -6.99
N ASP A 636 4.54 33.71 -6.74
CA ASP A 636 3.18 34.17 -6.47
C ASP A 636 2.20 33.64 -7.54
N SER A 637 1.07 33.11 -7.07
CA SER A 637 -0.09 32.63 -7.84
C SER A 637 0.09 31.34 -8.67
N ILE A 638 1.04 30.47 -8.31
CA ILE A 638 1.09 29.10 -8.84
C ILE A 638 -0.01 28.24 -8.19
N ALA A 639 -1.00 27.84 -8.98
CA ALA A 639 -2.13 27.01 -8.55
C ALA A 639 -1.96 25.56 -9.02
N ILE A 640 -1.75 24.64 -8.07
CA ILE A 640 -1.54 23.20 -8.31
C ILE A 640 -2.63 22.41 -7.58
N PRO A 641 -3.77 22.09 -8.24
CA PRO A 641 -4.89 21.41 -7.62
C PRO A 641 -4.56 20.03 -7.02
N THR A 642 -3.74 19.21 -7.68
CA THR A 642 -3.37 17.89 -7.15
C THR A 642 -2.61 18.02 -5.83
N PHE A 643 -1.86 19.10 -5.66
CA PHE A 643 -1.11 19.35 -4.43
C PHE A 643 -1.99 19.78 -3.26
N ALA A 644 -3.05 20.55 -3.53
CA ALA A 644 -4.08 20.83 -2.53
C ALA A 644 -4.79 19.53 -2.08
N GLU A 645 -5.09 18.65 -3.03
CA GLU A 645 -5.72 17.35 -2.74
C GLU A 645 -4.80 16.45 -1.91
N TRP A 646 -3.52 16.36 -2.29
CA TRP A 646 -2.52 15.60 -1.55
C TRP A 646 -2.36 16.12 -0.11
N HIS A 647 -2.29 17.44 0.08
CA HIS A 647 -2.26 18.05 1.41
C HIS A 647 -3.56 17.82 2.19
N ARG A 648 -4.72 17.82 1.53
CA ARG A 648 -6.01 17.50 2.17
C ARG A 648 -6.00 16.08 2.76
N MET A 649 -5.43 15.11 2.04
CA MET A 649 -5.39 13.72 2.48
C MET A 649 -4.33 13.46 3.56
N ASN A 650 -3.17 14.13 3.50
CA ASN A 650 -2.02 13.80 4.34
C ASN A 650 -1.67 14.85 5.41
N ALA A 651 -2.07 16.12 5.24
CA ALA A 651 -1.66 17.24 6.09
C ALA A 651 -2.64 18.43 6.05
N ALA A 652 -3.93 18.20 6.29
CA ALA A 652 -5.00 19.19 6.10
C ALA A 652 -4.90 20.42 7.04
N SER A 653 -4.31 20.23 8.22
CA SER A 653 -4.08 21.30 9.20
C SER A 653 -2.86 22.17 8.89
N SER A 654 -2.01 21.77 7.94
CA SER A 654 -0.77 22.45 7.62
C SER A 654 -1.01 23.84 7.02
N SER A 655 -0.21 24.83 7.41
CA SER A 655 -0.22 26.15 6.79
C SER A 655 0.13 26.11 5.31
N TRP A 656 0.88 25.10 4.85
CA TRP A 656 1.12 24.84 3.43
C TRP A 656 -0.18 24.64 2.65
N TYR A 657 -1.15 23.93 3.22
CA TYR A 657 -2.46 23.74 2.59
C TYR A 657 -3.17 25.08 2.36
N GLN A 658 -3.08 26.00 3.33
CA GLN A 658 -3.66 27.34 3.22
C GLN A 658 -3.00 28.16 2.09
N ILE A 659 -1.68 28.08 1.96
CA ILE A 659 -0.93 28.80 0.92
C ILE A 659 -1.31 28.29 -0.47
N ILE A 660 -1.39 26.96 -0.64
CA ILE A 660 -1.75 26.34 -1.93
C ILE A 660 -3.19 26.67 -2.30
N LEU A 661 -4.13 26.57 -1.35
CA LEU A 661 -5.53 26.95 -1.56
C LEU A 661 -5.66 28.42 -1.96
N ALA A 662 -4.89 29.31 -1.33
CA ALA A 662 -4.92 30.73 -1.68
C ALA A 662 -4.52 30.97 -3.14
N SER A 663 -3.49 30.28 -3.66
CA SER A 663 -3.12 30.38 -5.07
C SER A 663 -4.25 29.91 -6.01
N ILE A 664 -4.97 28.84 -5.64
CA ILE A 664 -6.11 28.33 -6.42
C ILE A 664 -7.26 29.34 -6.42
N GLU A 665 -7.58 29.91 -5.25
CA GLU A 665 -8.65 30.91 -5.12
C GLU A 665 -8.32 32.23 -5.81
N GLU A 666 -7.06 32.69 -5.78
CA GLU A 666 -6.58 33.83 -6.58
C GLU A 666 -6.81 33.59 -8.08
N LYS A 667 -6.48 32.40 -8.59
CA LYS A 667 -6.68 32.04 -10.01
C LYS A 667 -8.17 32.00 -10.39
N ARG A 668 -9.06 31.68 -9.43
CA ARG A 668 -10.52 31.74 -9.60
C ARG A 668 -11.10 33.15 -9.47
N GLY A 669 -10.30 34.14 -9.08
CA GLY A 669 -10.74 35.51 -8.79
C GLY A 669 -11.38 35.71 -7.41
N ASN A 670 -11.31 34.71 -6.53
CA ASN A 670 -11.84 34.79 -5.16
C ASN A 670 -10.79 35.29 -4.17
N TYR A 671 -10.44 36.56 -4.30
CA TYR A 671 -9.35 37.18 -3.54
C TYR A 671 -9.61 37.23 -2.03
N LEU A 672 -10.86 37.24 -1.57
CA LEU A 672 -11.18 37.30 -0.14
C LEU A 672 -10.78 36.02 0.59
N ASN A 673 -11.14 34.86 0.04
CA ASN A 673 -10.77 33.58 0.64
C ASN A 673 -9.25 33.38 0.60
N ALA A 674 -8.61 33.75 -0.51
CA ALA A 674 -7.15 33.73 -0.62
C ALA A 674 -6.47 34.60 0.45
N ALA A 675 -6.95 35.84 0.64
CA ALA A 675 -6.39 36.76 1.63
C ALA A 675 -6.47 36.21 3.06
N ARG A 676 -7.60 35.59 3.42
CA ARG A 676 -7.79 34.97 4.75
C ARG A 676 -6.89 33.77 4.97
N SER A 677 -6.77 32.88 3.98
CA SER A 677 -5.86 31.72 4.05
C SER A 677 -4.40 32.15 4.18
N LEU A 678 -3.96 33.14 3.40
CA LEU A 678 -2.59 33.68 3.49
C LEU A 678 -2.32 34.39 4.82
N HIS A 679 -3.28 35.19 5.31
CA HIS A 679 -3.17 35.86 6.61
C HIS A 679 -3.11 34.84 7.75
N LYS A 680 -3.84 33.72 7.66
CA LYS A 680 -3.72 32.63 8.63
C LYS A 680 -2.32 32.00 8.57
N ALA A 681 -1.83 31.68 7.38
CA ALA A 681 -0.50 31.09 7.19
C ALA A 681 0.64 32.03 7.63
N SER A 682 0.49 33.35 7.47
CA SER A 682 1.52 34.31 7.89
C SER A 682 1.70 34.43 9.41
N LYS A 683 0.76 33.89 10.20
CA LYS A 683 0.84 33.87 11.67
C LYS A 683 1.55 32.63 12.21
N ASP A 684 1.82 31.65 11.35
CA ASP A 684 2.51 30.41 11.73
C ASP A 684 3.97 30.68 12.06
N VAL A 685 4.38 30.32 13.28
CA VAL A 685 5.71 30.60 13.84
C VAL A 685 6.77 29.67 13.25
N ASP A 686 6.37 28.54 12.68
CA ASP A 686 7.28 27.57 12.05
C ASP A 686 7.91 28.14 10.77
N PHE A 687 7.29 29.16 10.16
CA PHE A 687 7.89 29.89 9.06
C PHE A 687 8.89 30.94 9.54
N SER A 688 10.01 31.05 8.81
CA SER A 688 10.94 32.15 8.99
C SER A 688 10.24 33.51 8.88
N PHE A 689 10.76 34.51 9.60
CA PHE A 689 10.23 35.87 9.58
C PHE A 689 10.04 36.41 8.15
N GLU A 690 10.99 36.16 7.26
CA GLU A 690 10.91 36.51 5.84
C GLU A 690 9.70 35.91 5.13
N ASN A 691 9.46 34.62 5.32
CA ASN A 691 8.34 33.92 4.69
C ASN A 691 7.01 34.40 5.27
N ARG A 692 6.94 34.67 6.57
CA ARG A 692 5.77 35.30 7.21
C ARG A 692 5.46 36.66 6.61
N VAL A 693 6.45 37.55 6.48
CA VAL A 693 6.28 38.88 5.87
C VAL A 693 5.87 38.77 4.40
N ARG A 694 6.43 37.81 3.64
CA ARG A 694 6.02 37.56 2.25
C ARG A 694 4.56 37.16 2.14
N LEU A 695 4.14 36.16 2.92
CA LEU A 695 2.76 35.68 2.95
C LEU A 695 1.81 36.80 3.39
N ALA A 696 2.22 37.59 4.38
CA ALA A 696 1.45 38.72 4.88
C ALA A 696 1.26 39.81 3.81
N ARG A 697 2.32 40.16 3.08
CA ARG A 697 2.24 41.09 1.94
C ARG A 697 1.29 40.57 0.85
N ARG A 698 1.38 39.28 0.51
CA ARG A 698 0.50 38.67 -0.50
C ARG A 698 -0.96 38.71 -0.03
N ALA A 699 -1.21 38.46 1.25
CA ALA A 699 -2.53 38.60 1.86
C ALA A 699 -3.07 40.04 1.76
N LEU A 700 -2.26 41.06 2.07
CA LEU A 700 -2.64 42.48 1.94
C LEU A 700 -3.04 42.83 0.50
N ILE A 701 -2.26 42.37 -0.49
CA ILE A 701 -2.56 42.58 -1.91
C ILE A 701 -3.90 41.91 -2.27
N ALA A 702 -4.13 40.68 -1.81
CA ALA A 702 -5.40 39.98 -2.02
C ALA A 702 -6.59 40.68 -1.34
N TYR A 703 -6.45 41.20 -0.10
CA TYR A 703 -7.49 42.01 0.53
C TYR A 703 -7.80 43.29 -0.26
N ALA A 704 -6.77 43.93 -0.83
CA ALA A 704 -6.93 45.11 -1.68
C ALA A 704 -7.73 44.77 -2.95
N HIS A 705 -7.41 43.66 -3.63
CA HIS A 705 -8.18 43.19 -4.80
C HIS A 705 -9.62 42.81 -4.44
N ALA A 706 -9.85 42.25 -3.26
CA ALA A 706 -11.19 41.93 -2.75
C ALA A 706 -11.99 43.18 -2.31
N GLY A 707 -11.37 44.37 -2.26
CA GLY A 707 -11.99 45.60 -1.77
C GLY A 707 -12.27 45.61 -0.26
N ARG A 708 -11.58 44.76 0.51
CA ARG A 708 -11.73 44.64 1.98
C ARG A 708 -10.66 45.44 2.70
N PHE A 709 -10.72 46.76 2.54
CA PHE A 709 -9.65 47.66 3.01
C PHE A 709 -9.54 47.73 4.53
N SER A 710 -10.64 47.56 5.27
CA SER A 710 -10.61 47.56 6.74
C SER A 710 -9.76 46.42 7.32
N GLU A 711 -9.92 45.19 6.79
CA GLU A 711 -9.11 44.02 7.17
C GLU A 711 -7.64 44.21 6.77
N ALA A 712 -7.38 44.84 5.61
CA ALA A 712 -6.03 45.16 5.17
C ALA A 712 -5.33 46.19 6.08
N VAL A 713 -6.04 47.25 6.48
CA VAL A 713 -5.49 48.29 7.37
C VAL A 713 -5.25 47.74 8.78
N GLU A 714 -6.18 46.96 9.33
CA GLU A 714 -5.99 46.29 10.63
C GLU A 714 -4.75 45.38 10.62
N MET A 715 -4.57 44.60 9.55
CA MET A 715 -3.40 43.76 9.38
C MET A 715 -2.10 44.59 9.29
N LEU A 716 -2.09 45.67 8.51
CA LEU A 716 -0.96 46.59 8.39
C LEU A 716 -0.58 47.23 9.73
N GLU A 717 -1.56 47.64 10.54
CA GLU A 717 -1.35 48.25 11.85
C GLU A 717 -0.86 47.25 12.90
N SER A 718 -1.26 45.97 12.78
CA SER A 718 -0.86 44.90 13.71
C SER A 718 0.58 44.40 13.54
N GLN A 719 1.21 44.63 12.38
CA GLN A 719 2.54 44.11 12.05
C GLN A 719 3.41 45.20 11.43
N GLN A 720 4.25 45.86 12.22
CA GLN A 720 5.09 46.98 11.77
C GLN A 720 6.09 46.58 10.66
N ALA A 721 6.53 45.32 10.61
CA ALA A 721 7.34 44.82 9.50
C ALA A 721 6.64 44.90 8.12
N LEU A 722 5.30 44.87 8.08
CA LEU A 722 4.55 45.05 6.84
C LEU A 722 4.60 46.49 6.33
N SER A 723 4.72 47.49 7.21
CA SER A 723 4.87 48.87 6.74
C SER A 723 6.20 49.06 6.01
N SER A 724 7.28 48.46 6.51
CA SER A 724 8.59 48.48 5.83
C SER A 724 8.61 47.67 4.52
N ALA A 725 7.80 46.60 4.43
CA ALA A 725 7.78 45.71 3.27
C ALA A 725 6.90 46.22 2.11
N MET A 726 6.10 47.26 2.35
CA MET A 726 5.12 47.80 1.41
C MET A 726 5.42 49.26 1.07
N THR A 727 5.27 49.62 -0.19
CA THR A 727 5.36 51.00 -0.66
C THR A 727 4.40 51.91 0.11
N GLY A 728 4.86 53.06 0.61
CA GLY A 728 4.04 54.07 1.28
C GLY A 728 2.84 54.48 0.44
N LEU A 729 2.97 54.50 -0.90
CA LEU A 729 1.85 54.76 -1.80
C LEU A 729 0.75 53.68 -1.73
N PHE A 730 1.11 52.41 -1.58
CA PHE A 730 0.13 51.33 -1.38
C PHE A 730 -0.54 51.43 -0.01
N GLN A 731 0.21 51.78 1.03
CA GLN A 731 -0.34 52.01 2.37
C GLN A 731 -1.34 53.19 2.37
N LEU A 732 -0.99 54.28 1.67
CA LEU A 732 -1.89 55.40 1.44
C LEU A 732 -3.16 54.96 0.70
N TYR A 733 -3.01 54.14 -0.35
CA TYR A 733 -4.14 53.56 -1.09
C TYR A 733 -5.09 52.79 -0.17
N LEU A 734 -4.58 51.88 0.67
CA LEU A 734 -5.39 51.13 1.62
C LEU A 734 -6.12 52.06 2.61
N ARG A 735 -5.39 52.99 3.24
CA ARG A 735 -5.93 53.89 4.28
C ARG A 735 -6.98 54.86 3.73
N VAL A 736 -6.77 55.43 2.54
CA VAL A 736 -7.74 56.32 1.88
C VAL A 736 -8.99 55.56 1.48
N CYS A 737 -8.84 54.33 1.00
CA CYS A 737 -9.98 53.50 0.61
C CYS A 737 -10.78 53.00 1.83
N ASP A 738 -10.11 52.64 2.92
CA ASP A 738 -10.74 52.27 4.19
C ASP A 738 -11.52 53.45 4.79
N ASP A 739 -10.91 54.64 4.91
CA ASP A 739 -11.60 55.85 5.38
C ASP A 739 -12.83 56.17 4.51
N ALA A 740 -12.71 56.02 3.19
CA ALA A 740 -13.82 56.25 2.28
C ALA A 740 -14.94 55.22 2.47
N GLN A 741 -14.63 53.93 2.68
CA GLN A 741 -15.61 52.90 2.99
C GLN A 741 -16.28 53.10 4.35
N ARG A 742 -15.53 53.58 5.35
CA ARG A 742 -16.05 53.96 6.68
C ARG A 742 -16.85 55.27 6.68
N GLN A 743 -17.15 55.82 5.51
CA GLN A 743 -17.88 57.08 5.34
C GLN A 743 -17.18 58.29 6.00
N GLN A 744 -15.85 58.31 6.01
CA GLN A 744 -15.01 59.41 6.49
C GLN A 744 -14.29 60.12 5.32
N PRO A 745 -15.02 60.74 4.37
CA PRO A 745 -14.43 61.29 3.14
C PRO A 745 -13.45 62.45 3.38
N GLU A 746 -13.62 63.20 4.48
CA GLU A 746 -12.74 64.31 4.85
C GLU A 746 -11.39 63.84 5.40
N ALA A 747 -11.36 62.71 6.11
CA ALA A 747 -10.13 62.08 6.58
C ALA A 747 -9.32 61.52 5.40
N ALA A 748 -10.00 60.80 4.49
CA ALA A 748 -9.43 60.30 3.25
C ALA A 748 -8.80 61.42 2.40
N ARG A 749 -9.50 62.57 2.29
CA ARG A 749 -9.00 63.73 1.56
C ARG A 749 -7.80 64.38 2.26
N ARG A 750 -7.83 64.51 3.59
CA ARG A 750 -6.70 65.05 4.36
C ARG A 750 -5.45 64.22 4.15
N LYS A 751 -5.53 62.89 4.26
CA LYS A 751 -4.40 61.98 3.98
C LYS A 751 -3.79 62.18 2.59
N LEU A 752 -4.62 62.38 1.56
CA LEU A 752 -4.13 62.69 0.20
C LEU A 752 -3.43 64.05 0.10
N LEU A 753 -3.94 65.07 0.81
CA LEU A 753 -3.34 66.41 0.83
C LEU A 753 -2.06 66.45 1.67
N ASP A 754 -2.02 65.72 2.78
CA ASP A 754 -0.85 65.61 3.64
C ASP A 754 0.29 64.87 2.94
N TRP A 755 -0.02 63.87 2.11
CA TRP A 755 0.97 63.13 1.32
C TRP A 755 1.71 64.01 0.30
N ILE A 756 1.01 64.98 -0.32
CA ILE A 756 1.56 65.85 -1.37
C ILE A 756 2.03 67.20 -0.81
N VAL A 757 1.98 67.42 0.51
CA VAL A 757 2.20 68.75 1.06
C VAL A 757 3.66 69.15 0.87
N GLN A 758 3.88 70.33 0.30
CA GLN A 758 5.21 70.93 0.19
C GLN A 758 5.27 72.18 1.07
N ILE A 759 6.40 72.40 1.74
CA ILE A 759 6.64 73.60 2.54
C ILE A 759 7.54 74.52 1.72
N GLU A 760 6.95 75.58 1.17
CA GLU A 760 7.70 76.63 0.49
C GLU A 760 8.07 77.70 1.50
N THR A 761 9.38 77.94 1.65
CA THR A 761 9.91 79.12 2.32
C THR A 761 9.87 80.29 1.34
N PHE A 762 9.22 81.38 1.75
CA PHE A 762 9.16 82.60 0.96
C PHE A 762 9.41 83.81 1.86
N GLU A 763 10.16 84.75 1.33
CA GLU A 763 10.53 85.97 2.01
C GLU A 763 9.38 86.98 1.96
N VAL A 764 8.98 87.51 3.11
CA VAL A 764 7.94 88.53 3.23
C VAL A 764 8.48 89.71 4.00
N GLU A 765 8.42 90.89 3.39
CA GLU A 765 8.71 92.14 4.07
C GLU A 765 7.63 92.40 5.14
N ASN A 766 8.02 92.42 6.41
CA ASN A 766 7.13 92.74 7.52
C ASN A 766 6.79 94.24 7.53
N LYS A 767 5.85 94.65 8.40
CA LYS A 767 5.34 96.03 8.48
C LYS A 767 6.41 97.10 8.78
N GLU A 768 7.61 96.68 9.17
CA GLU A 768 8.77 97.51 9.52
C GLU A 768 9.85 97.56 8.41
N GLY A 769 9.62 96.90 7.26
CA GLY A 769 10.56 96.87 6.14
C GLY A 769 11.60 95.75 6.18
N GLU A 770 11.55 94.87 7.19
CA GLU A 770 12.47 93.75 7.35
C GLU A 770 11.98 92.52 6.57
N ILE A 771 12.88 91.89 5.80
CA ILE A 771 12.60 90.65 5.08
C ILE A 771 12.61 89.49 6.08
N VAL A 772 11.46 88.84 6.26
CA VAL A 772 11.31 87.69 7.16
C VAL A 772 10.88 86.47 6.37
N GLU A 773 11.60 85.36 6.54
CA GLU A 773 11.24 84.07 5.97
C GLU A 773 9.95 83.55 6.61
N LYS A 774 8.93 83.32 5.79
CA LYS A 774 7.69 82.66 6.20
C LYS A 774 7.54 81.34 5.44
N GLN A 775 7.03 80.33 6.13
CA GLN A 775 6.73 79.03 5.54
C GLN A 775 5.25 78.98 5.15
N ARG A 776 4.95 78.55 3.92
CA ARG A 776 3.59 78.25 3.48
C ARG A 776 3.51 76.81 3.00
N LYS A 777 2.43 76.13 3.39
CA LYS A 777 2.05 74.82 2.83
C LYS A 777 1.44 75.02 1.44
N THR A 778 2.07 74.44 0.43
CA THR A 778 1.55 74.33 -0.93
C THR A 778 1.14 72.88 -1.22
N TYR A 779 0.15 72.72 -2.10
CA TYR A 779 -0.40 71.42 -2.49
C TYR A 779 -0.31 71.32 -4.02
N PRO A 780 0.77 70.74 -4.56
CA PRO A 780 0.97 70.63 -5.99
C PRO A 780 -0.10 69.71 -6.60
N SER A 781 -0.94 70.26 -7.47
CA SER A 781 -2.00 69.46 -8.11
C SER A 781 -1.43 68.35 -9.00
N GLU A 782 -0.23 68.56 -9.53
CA GLU A 782 0.50 67.61 -10.41
C GLU A 782 0.78 66.28 -9.70
N GLU A 783 1.06 66.30 -8.39
CA GLU A 783 1.30 65.07 -7.63
C GLU A 783 0.02 64.24 -7.45
N LEU A 784 -1.14 64.88 -7.24
CA LEU A 784 -2.44 64.19 -7.19
C LEU A 784 -2.77 63.49 -8.51
N ASP A 785 -2.27 64.01 -9.62
CA ASP A 785 -2.49 63.46 -10.96
C ASP A 785 -1.64 62.23 -11.25
N LEU A 786 -0.45 62.14 -10.65
CA LEU A 786 0.34 60.92 -10.61
C LEU A 786 -0.36 59.83 -9.78
N LEU A 787 -0.95 60.20 -8.63
CA LEU A 787 -1.70 59.30 -7.77
C LEU A 787 -2.98 58.75 -8.44
N PHE A 788 -3.61 59.53 -9.31
CA PHE A 788 -4.88 59.16 -9.96
C PHE A 788 -4.78 57.85 -10.76
N THR A 789 -3.66 57.67 -11.47
CA THR A 789 -3.40 56.51 -12.32
C THR A 789 -2.90 55.28 -11.56
N TYR A 790 -2.64 55.39 -10.26
CA TYR A 790 -2.02 54.33 -9.47
C TYR A 790 -2.77 52.97 -9.56
N PRO A 791 -4.11 52.88 -9.33
CA PRO A 791 -4.80 51.60 -9.37
C PRO A 791 -4.79 50.93 -10.75
N ASN A 792 -4.73 51.73 -11.83
CA ASN A 792 -4.73 51.22 -13.20
C ASN A 792 -3.47 50.40 -13.49
N SER A 793 -2.32 50.87 -13.04
CA SER A 793 -1.03 50.19 -13.29
C SER A 793 -0.88 48.86 -12.53
N ARG A 794 -1.77 48.59 -11.57
CA ARG A 794 -1.72 47.41 -10.68
C ARG A 794 -2.99 46.56 -10.73
N ASN A 795 -3.94 46.88 -11.62
CA ASN A 795 -5.27 46.25 -11.68
C ASN A 795 -6.00 46.22 -10.31
N LEU A 796 -5.82 47.26 -9.50
CA LEU A 796 -6.50 47.42 -8.22
C LEU A 796 -7.88 48.08 -8.41
N PRO A 797 -8.81 47.92 -7.46
CA PRO A 797 -10.10 48.62 -7.50
C PRO A 797 -9.93 50.15 -7.64
N LYS A 798 -10.56 50.72 -8.68
CA LYS A 798 -10.43 52.15 -9.02
C LYS A 798 -11.18 53.06 -8.05
N GLU A 799 -12.37 52.65 -7.63
CA GLU A 799 -13.17 53.35 -6.62
C GLU A 799 -13.05 52.61 -5.27
N PRO A 800 -13.01 53.33 -4.13
CA PRO A 800 -13.27 54.76 -3.98
C PRO A 800 -12.06 55.70 -4.23
N TRP A 801 -10.86 55.17 -4.51
CA TRP A 801 -9.61 55.94 -4.65
C TRP A 801 -9.69 57.10 -5.65
N GLN A 802 -10.04 56.82 -6.90
CA GLN A 802 -10.11 57.84 -7.96
C GLN A 802 -11.15 58.91 -7.64
N GLY A 803 -12.30 58.54 -7.05
CA GLY A 803 -13.29 59.49 -6.56
C GLY A 803 -12.75 60.42 -5.47
N ARG A 804 -11.92 59.91 -4.53
CA ARG A 804 -11.31 60.75 -3.49
C ARG A 804 -10.27 61.71 -4.05
N ILE A 805 -9.45 61.27 -5.02
CA ILE A 805 -8.49 62.15 -5.69
C ILE A 805 -9.20 63.26 -6.48
N ARG A 806 -10.27 62.94 -7.23
CA ARG A 806 -11.08 63.98 -7.91
C ARG A 806 -11.61 65.03 -6.93
N SER A 807 -12.03 64.60 -5.74
CA SER A 807 -12.46 65.49 -4.66
C SER A 807 -11.32 66.37 -4.15
N ALA A 808 -10.14 65.79 -3.91
CA ALA A 808 -8.95 66.51 -3.45
C ALA A 808 -8.51 67.58 -4.46
N ILE A 809 -8.51 67.27 -5.76
CA ILE A 809 -8.11 68.20 -6.83
C ILE A 809 -9.10 69.36 -6.96
N LYS A 810 -10.40 69.07 -6.88
CA LYS A 810 -11.46 70.11 -6.91
C LYS A 810 -11.34 71.06 -5.72
N HIS A 811 -10.89 70.58 -4.56
CA HIS A 811 -10.68 71.38 -3.36
C HIS A 811 -9.36 72.16 -3.39
N GLY A 812 -8.24 71.52 -3.75
CA GLY A 812 -6.91 72.16 -3.86
C GLY A 812 -6.86 73.28 -4.90
N SER A 813 -7.62 73.14 -5.99
CA SER A 813 -7.78 74.18 -7.03
C SER A 813 -8.39 75.50 -6.51
N ARG A 814 -9.01 75.53 -5.32
CA ARG A 814 -9.59 76.75 -4.75
C ARG A 814 -8.57 77.62 -3.99
N ASN A 815 -7.42 77.07 -3.58
CA ASN A 815 -6.49 77.73 -2.66
C ASN A 815 -5.10 78.08 -3.27
N SER A 816 -4.78 77.61 -4.48
CA SER A 816 -3.48 77.84 -5.14
C SER A 816 -3.62 78.60 -6.47
N ARG A 817 -2.70 79.53 -6.77
CA ARG A 817 -2.57 80.14 -8.11
C ARG A 817 -2.09 79.02 -9.05
N ARG A 818 -2.86 78.66 -10.08
CA ARG A 818 -2.51 77.56 -10.98
C ARG A 818 -1.20 77.87 -11.74
N SER A 819 -0.15 77.11 -11.46
CA SER A 819 1.09 77.09 -12.26
C SER A 819 0.76 76.69 -13.71
N GLN A 820 1.60 77.09 -14.67
CA GLN A 820 1.45 76.65 -16.08
C GLN A 820 1.49 75.11 -16.18
N ARG A 821 2.34 74.46 -15.39
CA ARG A 821 2.42 73.00 -15.28
C ARG A 821 1.11 72.35 -14.81
N SER A 822 0.42 72.95 -13.83
CA SER A 822 -0.89 72.51 -13.33
C SER A 822 -2.00 72.65 -14.38
N GLN A 823 -1.92 73.68 -15.23
CA GLN A 823 -2.89 73.89 -16.31
C GLN A 823 -2.75 72.83 -17.40
N LEU A 824 -1.52 72.54 -17.83
CA LEU A 824 -1.22 71.48 -18.80
C LEU A 824 -1.66 70.09 -18.28
N GLU A 825 -1.49 69.85 -16.99
CA GLU A 825 -1.91 68.60 -16.34
C GLU A 825 -3.44 68.45 -16.30
N SER A 826 -4.17 69.52 -16.01
CA SER A 826 -5.64 69.54 -16.10
C SER A 826 -6.10 69.30 -17.53
N GLN A 827 -5.49 69.99 -18.49
CA GLN A 827 -5.80 69.86 -19.92
C GLN A 827 -5.56 68.43 -20.40
N PHE A 828 -4.43 67.82 -20.05
CA PHE A 828 -4.09 66.45 -20.40
C PHE A 828 -5.11 65.44 -19.84
N ARG A 829 -5.59 65.67 -18.61
CA ARG A 829 -6.58 64.78 -17.99
C ARG A 829 -7.95 64.86 -18.64
N ASP A 830 -8.41 66.07 -18.98
CA ASP A 830 -9.66 66.26 -19.69
C ASP A 830 -9.58 65.65 -21.10
N LEU A 831 -8.44 65.84 -21.77
CA LEU A 831 -8.11 65.22 -23.05
C LEU A 831 -8.17 63.68 -23.00
N LEU A 832 -7.68 63.04 -21.94
CA LEU A 832 -7.77 61.58 -21.77
C LEU A 832 -9.21 61.05 -21.55
N ARG A 833 -10.20 61.90 -21.26
CA ARG A 833 -11.61 61.46 -21.13
C ARG A 833 -12.29 61.24 -22.47
N ASP A 834 -11.89 61.99 -23.50
CA ASP A 834 -12.60 62.10 -24.77
C ASP A 834 -11.90 61.36 -25.92
N LYS A 835 -11.19 60.26 -25.64
CA LYS A 835 -10.42 59.47 -26.63
C LYS A 835 -9.52 60.34 -27.53
N PRO A 836 -8.38 60.79 -27.00
CA PRO A 836 -7.52 61.74 -27.69
C PRO A 836 -6.77 61.14 -28.88
N SER A 837 -6.42 61.99 -29.85
CA SER A 837 -5.51 61.65 -30.93
C SER A 837 -4.04 61.72 -30.49
N VAL A 838 -3.15 61.05 -31.25
CA VAL A 838 -1.69 61.08 -31.01
C VAL A 838 -1.14 62.52 -31.03
N GLN A 839 -1.60 63.35 -31.97
CA GLN A 839 -1.13 64.74 -32.12
C GLN A 839 -1.51 65.63 -30.92
N GLU A 840 -2.71 65.44 -30.36
CA GLU A 840 -3.15 66.20 -29.19
C GLU A 840 -2.31 65.84 -27.95
N VAL A 841 -1.98 64.55 -27.77
CA VAL A 841 -1.07 64.11 -26.70
C VAL A 841 0.34 64.67 -26.93
N GLU A 842 0.86 64.60 -28.15
CA GLU A 842 2.20 65.12 -28.49
C GLU A 842 2.31 66.62 -28.22
N SER A 843 1.28 67.40 -28.55
CA SER A 843 1.26 68.84 -28.29
C SER A 843 1.31 69.16 -26.79
N VAL A 844 0.41 68.57 -25.99
CA VAL A 844 0.32 68.88 -24.55
C VAL A 844 1.53 68.34 -23.79
N ALA A 845 1.96 67.11 -24.08
CA ALA A 845 3.11 66.50 -23.43
C ALA A 845 4.43 67.13 -23.87
N GLY A 846 4.52 67.59 -25.13
CA GLY A 846 5.67 68.35 -25.64
C GLY A 846 5.80 69.72 -24.99
N GLU A 847 4.69 70.46 -24.84
CA GLU A 847 4.67 71.72 -24.11
C GLU A 847 5.07 71.51 -22.64
N ALA A 848 4.52 70.49 -21.98
CA ALA A 848 4.90 70.14 -20.61
C ALA A 848 6.39 69.77 -20.50
N ALA A 849 6.93 69.01 -21.46
CA ALA A 849 8.35 68.64 -21.49
C ALA A 849 9.28 69.85 -21.62
N SER A 850 8.86 70.93 -22.29
CA SER A 850 9.65 72.15 -22.41
C SER A 850 9.83 72.90 -21.08
N ILE A 851 8.89 72.73 -20.14
CA ILE A 851 8.92 73.34 -18.80
C ILE A 851 9.52 72.38 -17.76
N ASN A 852 9.20 71.09 -17.88
CA ASN A 852 9.71 70.01 -17.04
C ASN A 852 9.76 68.71 -17.86
N PRO A 853 10.96 68.27 -18.28
CA PRO A 853 11.12 67.06 -19.09
C PRO A 853 10.49 65.83 -18.44
N THR A 854 10.60 65.69 -17.11
CA THR A 854 10.01 64.58 -16.35
C THR A 854 8.49 64.57 -16.48
N GLN A 855 7.84 65.73 -16.36
CA GLN A 855 6.38 65.82 -16.42
C GLN A 855 5.85 65.41 -17.80
N GLY A 856 6.44 65.93 -18.88
CA GLY A 856 6.04 65.59 -20.25
C GLY A 856 6.27 64.11 -20.56
N LEU A 857 7.41 63.53 -20.17
CA LEU A 857 7.69 62.11 -20.37
C LEU A 857 6.71 61.21 -19.61
N LEU A 858 6.29 61.59 -18.40
CA LEU A 858 5.26 60.88 -17.63
C LEU A 858 3.85 61.04 -18.22
N MET A 859 3.55 62.12 -18.96
CA MET A 859 2.30 62.23 -19.72
C MET A 859 2.25 61.19 -20.85
N PHE A 860 3.34 61.00 -21.59
CA PHE A 860 3.43 59.93 -22.60
C PHE A 860 3.24 58.54 -21.98
N GLU A 861 3.91 58.26 -20.86
CA GLU A 861 3.72 57.00 -20.12
C GLU A 861 2.25 56.78 -19.74
N ARG A 862 1.59 57.81 -19.19
CA ARG A 862 0.18 57.71 -18.79
C ARG A 862 -0.77 57.55 -19.97
N ALA A 863 -0.49 58.22 -21.11
CA ALA A 863 -1.26 58.04 -22.33
C ALA A 863 -1.15 56.60 -22.85
N MET A 864 0.06 56.04 -22.93
CA MET A 864 0.26 54.66 -23.38
C MET A 864 -0.37 53.65 -22.42
N ASN A 865 -0.29 53.88 -21.11
CA ASN A 865 -0.93 53.04 -20.09
C ASN A 865 -2.47 53.20 -19.99
N SER A 866 -3.08 54.15 -20.72
CA SER A 866 -4.52 54.41 -20.65
C SER A 866 -5.38 53.32 -21.32
N GLY A 867 -4.80 52.55 -22.24
CA GLY A 867 -5.51 51.56 -23.07
C GLY A 867 -6.41 52.17 -24.15
N LEU A 868 -6.30 53.48 -24.41
CA LEU A 868 -7.13 54.20 -25.40
C LEU A 868 -6.58 54.15 -26.83
N PHE A 869 -5.31 53.78 -27.01
CA PHE A 869 -4.58 53.84 -28.29
C PHE A 869 -4.35 52.46 -28.89
N SER A 870 -4.34 52.37 -30.21
CA SER A 870 -3.97 51.16 -30.96
C SER A 870 -2.45 50.93 -30.98
N ASN A 871 -2.00 49.72 -31.34
CA ASN A 871 -0.58 49.38 -31.41
C ASN A 871 0.25 50.32 -32.32
N ASN A 872 -0.34 50.84 -33.41
CA ASN A 872 0.35 51.77 -34.30
C ASN A 872 0.47 53.17 -33.68
N GLU A 873 -0.57 53.63 -32.98
CA GLU A 873 -0.57 54.91 -32.26
C GLU A 873 0.37 54.87 -31.06
N MET A 874 0.44 53.74 -30.34
CA MET A 874 1.43 53.53 -29.27
C MET A 874 2.86 53.65 -29.81
N LYS A 875 3.15 53.07 -30.98
CA LYS A 875 4.46 53.21 -31.62
C LYS A 875 4.78 54.66 -31.99
N ALA A 876 3.79 55.46 -32.38
CA ALA A 876 3.99 56.88 -32.66
C ALA A 876 4.30 57.67 -31.38
N LEU A 877 3.48 57.50 -30.34
CA LEU A 877 3.72 58.09 -29.02
C LEU A 877 5.09 57.71 -28.44
N LEU A 878 5.51 56.46 -28.59
CA LEU A 878 6.81 55.97 -28.16
C LEU A 878 7.98 56.63 -28.91
N ARG A 879 7.83 56.91 -30.22
CA ARG A 879 8.86 57.63 -30.99
C ARG A 879 9.01 59.06 -30.48
N SER A 880 7.90 59.73 -30.21
CA SER A 880 7.88 61.10 -29.71
C SER A 880 8.44 61.21 -28.29
N GLN A 881 8.08 60.27 -27.41
CA GLN A 881 8.67 60.12 -26.08
C GLN A 881 10.19 59.88 -26.17
N ASN A 882 10.65 58.98 -27.04
CA ASN A 882 12.08 58.72 -27.27
C ASN A 882 12.84 59.98 -27.73
N GLY A 883 12.25 60.79 -28.61
CA GLY A 883 12.83 62.05 -29.05
C GLY A 883 13.06 63.02 -27.89
N ILE A 884 12.03 63.21 -27.05
CA ILE A 884 12.11 64.09 -25.87
C ILE A 884 13.11 63.55 -24.83
N PHE A 885 13.13 62.23 -24.61
CA PHE A 885 14.07 61.61 -23.69
C PHE A 885 15.51 61.84 -24.12
N ARG A 886 15.86 61.61 -25.39
CA ARG A 886 17.23 61.80 -25.91
C ARG A 886 17.73 63.24 -25.78
N LEU A 887 16.85 64.23 -25.90
CA LEU A 887 17.21 65.65 -25.73
C LEU A 887 17.53 66.00 -24.27
N ASN A 888 16.94 65.28 -23.32
CA ASN A 888 17.01 65.58 -21.89
C ASN A 888 17.73 64.52 -21.05
N GLU A 889 18.36 63.52 -21.69
CA GLU A 889 18.92 62.34 -21.02
C GLU A 889 19.91 62.75 -19.90
N ASN A 890 20.81 63.70 -20.17
CA ASN A 890 21.82 64.16 -19.21
C ASN A 890 21.25 64.92 -18.01
N LEU A 891 19.98 65.35 -18.06
CA LEU A 891 19.29 66.10 -17.01
C LEU A 891 18.37 65.22 -16.16
N LEU A 892 18.18 63.95 -16.54
CA LEU A 892 17.24 63.02 -15.91
C LEU A 892 17.99 62.00 -15.04
N PRO A 893 17.89 62.06 -13.70
CA PRO A 893 18.40 61.03 -12.81
C PRO A 893 17.83 59.64 -13.11
N ILE A 894 18.63 58.59 -12.94
CA ILE A 894 18.23 57.20 -13.19
C ILE A 894 16.98 56.80 -12.37
N ARG A 895 16.85 57.28 -11.12
CA ARG A 895 15.66 57.06 -10.28
C ARG A 895 14.35 57.53 -10.94
N ILE A 896 14.40 58.54 -11.80
CA ILE A 896 13.26 59.05 -12.55
C ILE A 896 13.03 58.21 -13.82
N ARG A 897 14.11 57.85 -14.53
CA ARG A 897 14.08 57.06 -15.78
C ARG A 897 13.38 55.72 -15.59
N ARG A 898 13.49 55.11 -14.41
CA ARG A 898 12.76 53.90 -14.01
C ARG A 898 11.25 53.97 -14.27
N LYS A 899 10.66 55.15 -14.18
CA LYS A 899 9.22 55.36 -14.39
C LYS A 899 8.83 55.31 -15.88
N LEU A 900 9.80 55.33 -16.79
CA LEU A 900 9.63 55.37 -18.25
C LEU A 900 9.68 53.95 -18.85
N ARG A 901 8.68 53.12 -18.52
CA ARG A 901 8.69 51.67 -18.80
C ARG A 901 8.61 51.31 -20.27
N HIS A 902 8.10 52.20 -21.12
CA HIS A 902 8.01 51.94 -22.55
C HIS A 902 9.34 52.21 -23.27
N LEU A 903 10.25 52.96 -22.64
CA LEU A 903 11.62 53.13 -23.12
C LEU A 903 12.43 51.88 -22.75
N THR A 904 13.01 51.22 -23.76
CA THR A 904 13.86 50.04 -23.58
C THR A 904 15.26 50.45 -23.12
N LEU A 905 15.36 51.00 -21.91
CA LEU A 905 16.63 51.36 -21.26
C LEU A 905 17.17 50.17 -20.47
N LYS A 906 18.49 49.97 -20.47
CA LYS A 906 19.09 48.84 -19.77
C LYS A 906 19.11 49.09 -18.26
N PRO A 907 18.71 48.14 -17.42
CA PRO A 907 18.97 48.22 -15.98
C PRO A 907 20.44 47.90 -15.69
N LEU A 908 21.03 48.63 -14.75
CA LEU A 908 22.32 48.34 -14.14
C LEU A 908 22.11 47.49 -12.88
N ILE A 909 22.79 46.35 -12.80
CA ILE A 909 22.69 45.40 -11.70
C ILE A 909 24.00 45.40 -10.91
N LEU A 910 23.91 45.78 -9.63
CA LEU A 910 24.96 45.61 -8.64
C LEU A 910 24.87 44.18 -8.10
N VAL A 911 25.93 43.40 -8.33
CA VAL A 911 25.98 41.99 -7.97
C VAL A 911 26.56 41.83 -6.57
N ASP A 912 25.77 41.26 -5.67
CA ASP A 912 26.16 40.98 -4.29
C ASP A 912 27.06 39.73 -4.18
N THR A 913 27.78 39.59 -3.06
CA THR A 913 28.74 38.50 -2.80
C THR A 913 28.09 37.12 -2.94
N ASN A 914 26.84 36.95 -2.51
CA ASN A 914 26.12 35.67 -2.59
C ASN A 914 25.98 35.11 -4.02
N LEU A 915 25.66 35.95 -5.01
CA LEU A 915 25.56 35.54 -6.41
C LEU A 915 26.93 35.18 -7.01
N LEU A 916 27.98 35.89 -6.61
CA LEU A 916 29.36 35.58 -7.03
C LEU A 916 29.80 34.24 -6.45
N ILE A 917 29.49 33.97 -5.17
CA ILE A 917 29.76 32.69 -4.51
C ILE A 917 29.01 31.55 -5.20
N ASP A 918 27.75 31.72 -5.57
CA ASP A 918 27.01 30.69 -6.31
C ASP A 918 27.64 30.40 -7.68
N SER A 919 28.01 31.46 -8.42
CA SER A 919 28.72 31.28 -9.68
C SER A 919 30.08 30.62 -9.50
N ALA A 920 30.77 30.85 -8.39
CA ALA A 920 32.06 30.24 -8.09
C ALA A 920 31.89 28.77 -7.65
N ARG A 921 30.91 28.47 -6.79
CA ARG A 921 30.56 27.10 -6.37
C ARG A 921 30.29 26.23 -7.59
N GLU A 922 29.50 26.73 -8.54
CA GLU A 922 29.25 26.01 -9.80
C GLU A 922 30.54 25.72 -10.58
N ARG A 923 31.40 26.73 -10.79
CA ARG A 923 32.64 26.58 -11.56
C ARG A 923 33.69 25.71 -10.87
N VAL A 924 33.75 25.76 -9.54
CA VAL A 924 34.59 24.84 -8.74
C VAL A 924 34.03 23.43 -8.85
N GLY A 925 32.71 23.25 -8.86
CA GLY A 925 32.07 21.96 -9.15
C GLY A 925 32.51 21.36 -10.49
N TRP A 926 32.62 22.18 -11.54
CA TRP A 926 33.14 21.74 -12.85
C TRP A 926 34.60 21.26 -12.82
N LEU A 927 35.39 21.62 -11.81
CA LEU A 927 36.75 21.08 -11.66
C LEU A 927 36.74 19.63 -11.19
N LEU A 928 35.68 19.20 -10.51
CA LEU A 928 35.51 17.83 -9.98
C LEU A 928 34.88 16.90 -11.03
N SER A 929 33.93 17.42 -11.81
CA SER A 929 33.33 16.71 -12.94
C SER A 929 32.79 17.71 -13.96
N ASP A 930 33.09 17.48 -15.24
CA ASP A 930 32.57 18.28 -16.36
C ASP A 930 31.03 18.23 -16.45
N GLU A 931 30.41 17.22 -15.82
CA GLU A 931 28.99 16.87 -15.93
C GLU A 931 28.08 17.50 -14.87
N GLY A 932 28.61 18.36 -14.00
CA GLY A 932 27.87 19.25 -13.08
C GLY A 932 26.52 18.68 -12.60
N GLY A 933 26.51 18.00 -11.45
CA GLY A 933 25.38 17.15 -11.05
C GLY A 933 24.00 17.81 -10.95
N ILE A 934 22.95 16.99 -10.81
CA ILE A 934 21.53 17.39 -10.98
C ILE A 934 21.00 18.29 -9.85
N GLU A 935 21.74 18.43 -8.75
CA GLU A 935 21.29 19.21 -7.61
C GLU A 935 21.38 20.72 -7.86
N VAL A 936 20.33 21.26 -8.49
CA VAL A 936 20.04 22.69 -8.52
C VAL A 936 18.96 22.93 -7.47
N ASN A 937 19.32 23.50 -6.32
CA ASN A 937 18.33 24.08 -5.42
C ASN A 937 17.51 25.12 -6.20
N ALA A 938 16.22 25.31 -5.89
CA ALA A 938 15.37 26.29 -6.60
C ALA A 938 15.98 27.70 -6.69
N HIS A 939 16.88 28.03 -5.75
CA HIS A 939 17.63 29.29 -5.67
C HIS A 939 18.88 29.37 -6.57
N GLY A 940 19.45 28.24 -7.00
CA GLY A 940 20.79 28.13 -7.60
C GLY A 940 20.89 28.50 -9.08
N SER A 941 19.82 29.01 -9.70
CA SER A 941 19.79 29.39 -11.12
C SER A 941 19.89 30.90 -11.36
N PHE A 942 19.67 31.73 -10.33
CA PHE A 942 19.51 33.18 -10.53
C PHE A 942 20.78 33.83 -11.09
N HIS A 943 21.96 33.45 -10.62
CA HIS A 943 23.23 33.97 -11.14
C HIS A 943 23.41 33.64 -12.63
N ARG A 944 23.03 32.43 -13.07
CA ARG A 944 23.05 32.05 -14.49
C ARG A 944 22.14 32.95 -15.33
N THR A 945 20.95 33.27 -14.83
CA THR A 945 20.01 34.13 -15.56
C THR A 945 20.49 35.58 -15.64
N VAL A 946 21.07 36.11 -14.56
CA VAL A 946 21.70 37.46 -14.54
C VAL A 946 22.80 37.52 -15.60
N ARG A 947 23.69 36.52 -15.62
CA ARG A 947 24.76 36.40 -16.62
C ARG A 947 24.21 36.31 -18.05
N TYR A 948 23.24 35.42 -18.30
CA TYR A 948 22.64 35.25 -19.62
C TYR A 948 22.04 36.55 -20.15
N LYS A 949 21.30 37.29 -19.32
CA LYS A 949 20.73 38.59 -19.73
C LYS A 949 21.80 39.63 -20.02
N ALA A 950 22.94 39.59 -19.33
CA ALA A 950 24.06 40.47 -19.60
C ALA A 950 24.75 40.12 -20.92
N GLU A 951 24.98 38.83 -21.18
CA GLU A 951 25.53 38.33 -22.46
C GLU A 951 24.61 38.65 -23.64
N ALA A 952 23.29 38.61 -23.44
CA ALA A 952 22.29 39.04 -24.42
C ALA A 952 22.18 40.58 -24.58
N GLY A 953 22.95 41.34 -23.81
CA GLY A 953 22.96 42.81 -23.85
C GLY A 953 21.72 43.48 -23.28
N MET A 954 20.88 42.74 -22.55
CA MET A 954 19.63 43.25 -21.96
C MET A 954 19.87 44.03 -20.66
N VAL A 955 20.94 43.71 -19.92
CA VAL A 955 21.29 44.34 -18.64
C VAL A 955 22.78 44.65 -18.60
N GLU A 956 23.18 45.59 -17.74
CA GLU A 956 24.59 45.86 -17.42
C GLU A 956 24.91 45.37 -15.99
N LEU A 957 26.10 44.84 -15.77
CA LEU A 957 26.54 44.29 -14.49
C LEU A 957 27.72 45.06 -13.92
N MET A 958 27.66 45.36 -12.62
CA MET A 958 28.73 45.96 -11.84
C MET A 958 28.92 45.16 -10.54
N ILE A 959 30.17 44.96 -10.15
CA ILE A 959 30.52 44.39 -8.85
C ILE A 959 30.94 45.55 -7.93
N PRO A 960 30.23 45.80 -6.81
CA PRO A 960 30.67 46.76 -5.80
C PRO A 960 31.99 46.36 -5.16
N GLU A 961 32.81 47.33 -4.74
CA GLU A 961 34.13 47.05 -4.13
C GLU A 961 34.05 46.17 -2.88
N ALA A 962 33.03 46.39 -2.04
CA ALA A 962 32.76 45.56 -0.86
C ALA A 962 32.54 44.09 -1.25
N ALA A 963 31.66 43.84 -2.22
CA ALA A 963 31.36 42.50 -2.69
C ALA A 963 32.57 41.84 -3.37
N GLU A 964 33.35 42.61 -4.14
CA GLU A 964 34.59 42.13 -4.75
C GLU A 964 35.63 41.70 -3.69
N PHE A 965 35.79 42.49 -2.63
CA PHE A 965 36.72 42.20 -1.54
C PHE A 965 36.30 40.96 -0.75
N GLU A 966 35.02 40.88 -0.34
CA GLU A 966 34.47 39.73 0.37
C GLU A 966 34.57 38.44 -0.44
N PHE A 967 34.24 38.51 -1.74
CA PHE A 967 34.35 37.38 -2.66
C PHE A 967 35.80 36.91 -2.80
N LYS A 968 36.76 37.84 -3.01
CA LYS A 968 38.19 37.51 -3.08
C LYS A 968 38.68 36.85 -1.78
N ASN A 969 38.28 37.37 -0.63
CA ASN A 969 38.64 36.80 0.66
C ASN A 969 38.06 35.39 0.84
N ALA A 970 36.79 35.16 0.48
CA ALA A 970 36.17 33.86 0.53
C ALA A 970 36.89 32.83 -0.36
N MET A 971 37.24 33.21 -1.59
CA MET A 971 37.92 32.35 -2.55
C MET A 971 39.42 32.13 -2.26
N SER A 972 40.01 32.93 -1.35
CA SER A 972 41.44 32.82 -1.01
C SER A 972 41.77 31.65 -0.07
N ASN A 973 40.79 31.17 0.70
CA ASN A 973 40.93 30.09 1.67
C ASN A 973 40.27 28.80 1.17
N LEU A 974 41.08 27.76 0.91
CA LEU A 974 40.59 26.47 0.40
C LEU A 974 39.67 25.74 1.38
N GLU A 975 39.86 25.89 2.69
CA GLU A 975 38.95 25.29 3.70
C GLU A 975 37.58 25.94 3.63
N ARG A 976 37.54 27.26 3.45
CA ARG A 976 36.30 28.02 3.27
C ARG A 976 35.64 27.70 1.92
N VAL A 977 36.40 27.43 0.87
CA VAL A 977 35.85 26.96 -0.41
C VAL A 977 35.31 25.53 -0.28
N ARG A 978 36.00 24.65 0.47
CA ARG A 978 35.55 23.28 0.75
C ARG A 978 34.26 23.26 1.55
N SER A 979 34.09 24.17 2.51
CA SER A 979 32.86 24.26 3.31
C SER A 979 31.63 24.67 2.50
N LEU A 980 31.79 25.31 1.33
CA LEU A 980 30.69 25.57 0.39
C LEU A 980 30.09 24.28 -0.22
N PHE A 981 30.79 23.15 -0.08
CA PHE A 981 30.35 21.82 -0.53
C PHE A 981 30.20 20.86 0.67
N GLY A 982 30.01 21.37 1.89
CA GLY A 982 29.83 20.52 3.08
C GLY A 982 28.58 19.64 3.02
N ASP A 983 27.64 20.01 2.15
CA ASP A 983 26.37 19.33 1.87
C ASP A 983 26.42 18.41 0.64
N VAL A 984 27.58 18.24 -0.01
CA VAL A 984 27.74 17.44 -1.24
C VAL A 984 28.66 16.25 -0.98
N TRP A 985 28.28 15.07 -1.47
CA TRP A 985 29.14 13.89 -1.42
C TRP A 985 30.34 14.05 -2.37
N ILE A 986 31.53 14.28 -1.81
CA ILE A 986 32.79 14.43 -2.55
C ILE A 986 33.86 13.56 -1.92
N ASP A 987 34.63 12.86 -2.76
CA ASP A 987 35.84 12.14 -2.33
C ASP A 987 36.96 13.15 -2.00
N GLU A 988 37.51 13.07 -0.78
CA GLU A 988 38.57 13.98 -0.31
C GLU A 988 39.88 13.84 -1.12
N SER A 989 40.15 12.66 -1.68
CA SER A 989 41.30 12.45 -2.56
C SER A 989 41.11 13.20 -3.89
N GLN A 990 39.94 13.05 -4.50
CA GLN A 990 39.55 13.75 -5.73
C GLN A 990 39.51 15.27 -5.52
N TRP A 991 38.98 15.75 -4.39
CA TRP A 991 38.95 17.18 -4.07
C TRP A 991 40.37 17.78 -4.04
N LYS A 992 41.31 17.13 -3.33
CA LYS A 992 42.69 17.62 -3.19
C LYS A 992 43.44 17.63 -4.52
N GLU A 993 43.14 16.69 -5.42
CA GLU A 993 43.74 16.62 -6.75
C GLU A 993 43.14 17.67 -7.71
N CYS A 994 41.81 17.79 -7.73
CA CYS A 994 41.10 18.60 -8.71
C CYS A 994 41.04 20.09 -8.32
N VAL A 995 40.91 20.42 -7.03
CA VAL A 995 40.67 21.79 -6.52
C VAL A 995 41.92 22.35 -5.86
N THR A 996 42.82 22.90 -6.69
CA THR A 996 44.06 23.55 -6.23
C THR A 996 43.88 25.05 -6.05
N LYS A 997 44.74 25.68 -5.24
CA LYS A 997 44.75 27.14 -5.02
C LYS A 997 44.85 27.94 -6.34
N GLU A 998 45.56 27.41 -7.33
CA GLU A 998 45.71 28.04 -8.66
C GLU A 998 44.42 27.99 -9.47
N LYS A 999 43.76 26.82 -9.53
CA LYS A 999 42.48 26.67 -10.24
C LYS A 999 41.37 27.50 -9.59
N VAL A 1000 41.31 27.54 -8.27
CA VAL A 1000 40.35 28.37 -7.52
C VAL A 1000 40.58 29.87 -7.78
N LYS A 1001 41.84 30.33 -7.86
CA LYS A 1001 42.16 31.71 -8.26
C LYS A 1001 41.73 32.00 -9.70
N ALA A 1002 41.90 31.05 -10.62
CA ALA A 1002 41.44 31.19 -12.00
C ALA A 1002 39.92 31.32 -12.08
N VAL A 1003 39.17 30.50 -11.34
CA VAL A 1003 37.71 30.60 -11.20
C VAL A 1003 37.31 31.98 -10.66
N CYS A 1004 37.97 32.46 -9.60
CA CYS A 1004 37.71 33.78 -9.03
C CYS A 1004 37.89 34.89 -10.08
N ALA A 1005 38.99 34.87 -10.84
CA ALA A 1005 39.25 35.86 -11.89
C ALA A 1005 38.22 35.80 -13.03
N GLU A 1006 37.79 34.60 -13.44
CA GLU A 1006 36.77 34.42 -14.48
C GLU A 1006 35.39 34.92 -14.02
N VAL A 1007 34.99 34.65 -12.77
CA VAL A 1007 33.72 35.14 -12.21
C VAL A 1007 33.71 36.67 -12.17
N LEU A 1008 34.78 37.29 -11.65
CA LEU A 1008 34.88 38.76 -11.58
C LEU A 1008 34.83 39.42 -12.97
N LYS A 1009 35.37 38.74 -14.00
CA LYS A 1009 35.30 39.21 -15.38
C LYS A 1009 33.87 39.12 -15.93
N ASP A 1010 33.19 37.99 -15.74
CA ASP A 1010 31.89 37.73 -16.35
C ASP A 1010 30.76 38.57 -15.73
N TYR A 1011 30.88 38.96 -14.46
CA TYR A 1011 29.88 39.77 -13.75
C TYR A 1011 30.21 41.27 -13.71
N SER A 1012 31.13 41.73 -14.57
CA SER A 1012 31.53 43.13 -14.65
C SER A 1012 31.51 43.63 -16.10
N THR A 1013 30.32 43.91 -16.64
CA THR A 1013 30.16 44.47 -18.00
C THR A 1013 30.26 45.99 -18.04
N TRP A 1014 30.03 46.65 -16.90
CA TRP A 1014 30.02 48.11 -16.77
C TRP A 1014 30.76 48.57 -15.50
N LYS A 1015 31.49 49.69 -15.59
CA LYS A 1015 32.17 50.33 -14.45
C LYS A 1015 32.07 51.86 -14.52
N PRO A 1016 31.78 52.54 -13.39
CA PRO A 1016 31.86 54.00 -13.30
C PRO A 1016 33.32 54.47 -13.20
N SER A 1017 33.54 55.78 -13.30
CA SER A 1017 34.87 56.35 -13.02
C SER A 1017 35.16 56.36 -11.52
N ALA A 1018 36.43 56.29 -11.13
CA ALA A 1018 36.82 56.27 -9.72
C ALA A 1018 36.50 57.58 -8.96
N GLU A 1019 36.36 58.70 -9.68
CA GLU A 1019 35.94 59.97 -9.08
C GLU A 1019 34.44 59.98 -8.76
N ASP A 1020 33.61 59.39 -9.63
CA ASP A 1020 32.16 59.32 -9.42
C ASP A 1020 31.80 58.48 -8.17
N LEU A 1021 32.59 57.44 -7.87
CA LEU A 1021 32.35 56.57 -6.71
C LEU A 1021 32.54 57.29 -5.36
N LYS A 1022 33.32 58.38 -5.30
CA LYS A 1022 33.50 59.17 -4.07
C LYS A 1022 32.21 59.86 -3.63
N GLY A 1023 31.30 60.14 -4.56
CA GLY A 1023 29.99 60.72 -4.25
C GLY A 1023 29.10 59.80 -3.40
N ALA A 1024 29.43 58.52 -3.24
CA ALA A 1024 28.70 57.62 -2.35
C ALA A 1024 28.79 58.02 -0.86
N GLU A 1025 29.85 58.73 -0.45
CA GLU A 1025 30.01 59.20 0.94
C GLU A 1025 28.93 60.20 1.35
N GLU A 1026 28.38 60.96 0.40
CA GLU A 1026 27.30 61.95 0.63
C GLU A 1026 25.98 61.29 1.07
N PHE A 1027 25.84 59.98 0.87
CA PHE A 1027 24.64 59.21 1.23
C PHE A 1027 24.76 58.49 2.57
N GLU A 1028 25.87 58.65 3.31
CA GLU A 1028 26.09 57.98 4.60
C GLU A 1028 25.00 58.30 5.63
N GLU A 1029 24.81 59.59 5.94
CA GLU A 1029 23.85 60.05 6.94
C GLU A 1029 22.43 59.63 6.57
N ARG A 1030 22.07 59.80 5.29
CA ARG A 1030 20.76 59.43 4.76
C ARG A 1030 20.50 57.92 4.83
N THR A 1031 21.54 57.10 4.66
CA THR A 1031 21.47 55.64 4.82
C THR A 1031 21.34 55.24 6.29
N ILE A 1032 22.01 55.95 7.20
CA ILE A 1032 21.88 55.76 8.66
C ILE A 1032 20.46 56.11 9.12
N ASP A 1033 19.93 57.26 8.70
CA ASP A 1033 18.58 57.69 9.04
C ASP A 1033 17.54 56.67 8.58
N PHE A 1034 17.68 56.17 7.35
CA PHE A 1034 16.84 55.09 6.84
C PHE A 1034 16.88 53.84 7.72
N MET A 1035 18.08 53.43 8.17
CA MET A 1035 18.23 52.25 9.02
C MET A 1035 17.57 52.43 10.38
N VAL A 1036 17.74 53.61 10.99
CA VAL A 1036 17.12 53.96 12.28
C VAL A 1036 15.59 54.02 12.17
N GLU A 1037 15.05 54.55 11.07
CA GLU A 1037 13.60 54.54 10.81
C GLU A 1037 13.04 53.10 10.75
N HIS A 1038 13.83 52.16 10.22
CA HIS A 1038 13.45 50.75 10.03
C HIS A 1038 13.99 49.82 11.14
N ARG A 1039 14.38 50.37 12.30
CA ARG A 1039 14.99 49.67 13.45
C ARG A 1039 14.32 48.34 13.79
N ASP A 1040 13.00 48.32 13.99
CA ASP A 1040 12.27 47.12 14.43
C ASP A 1040 12.29 46.02 13.37
N THR A 1041 12.40 46.38 12.08
CA THR A 1041 12.53 45.42 10.99
C THR A 1041 13.89 44.75 11.05
N TYR A 1042 14.97 45.53 11.19
CA TYR A 1042 16.33 45.00 11.31
C TYR A 1042 16.53 44.16 12.58
N MET A 1043 15.92 44.56 13.70
CA MET A 1043 15.91 43.77 14.93
C MET A 1043 15.31 42.37 14.69
N ALA A 1044 14.16 42.28 14.02
CA ALA A 1044 13.54 41.00 13.69
C ALA A 1044 14.35 40.15 12.69
N VAL A 1045 15.09 40.78 11.77
CA VAL A 1045 16.03 40.08 10.88
C VAL A 1045 17.18 39.48 11.69
N VAL A 1046 17.75 40.25 12.61
CA VAL A 1046 18.83 39.82 13.50
C VAL A 1046 18.40 38.66 14.36
N ASP A 1047 17.22 38.73 15.00
CA ASP A 1047 16.66 37.63 15.80
C ASP A 1047 16.60 36.32 14.98
N GLY A 1048 16.19 36.42 13.72
CA GLY A 1048 16.18 35.29 12.78
C GLY A 1048 17.58 34.77 12.44
N LYS A 1049 18.55 35.66 12.17
CA LYS A 1049 19.95 35.26 11.87
C LYS A 1049 20.64 34.63 13.09
N ILE A 1050 20.38 35.12 14.31
CA ILE A 1050 20.95 34.59 15.56
C ILE A 1050 20.46 33.16 15.83
N ALA A 1051 19.18 32.87 15.56
CA ALA A 1051 18.61 31.54 15.74
C ALA A 1051 19.35 30.45 14.93
N HIS A 1052 19.97 30.83 13.81
CA HIS A 1052 20.74 29.92 12.96
C HIS A 1052 22.25 29.99 13.19
N ASN A 1053 22.79 31.15 13.57
CA ASN A 1053 24.21 31.32 13.88
C ASN A 1053 24.42 32.44 14.92
N ALA A 1054 24.82 32.05 16.13
CA ALA A 1054 25.05 32.97 17.24
C ALA A 1054 26.13 34.05 16.95
N HIS A 1055 27.10 33.76 16.07
CA HIS A 1055 28.17 34.70 15.70
C HIS A 1055 27.70 35.76 14.69
N SER A 1056 26.43 35.73 14.24
CA SER A 1056 25.90 36.72 13.30
C SER A 1056 25.86 38.13 13.87
N LEU A 1057 25.76 38.27 15.20
CA LEU A 1057 25.80 39.56 15.91
C LEU A 1057 27.15 40.28 15.78
N GLU A 1058 28.26 39.54 15.73
CA GLU A 1058 29.62 40.12 15.75
C GLU A 1058 29.97 40.88 14.46
N LYS A 1059 29.24 40.63 13.37
CA LYS A 1059 29.45 41.27 12.07
C LYS A 1059 28.51 42.45 11.79
N ARG A 1060 27.47 42.61 12.61
CA ARG A 1060 26.48 43.69 12.48
C ARG A 1060 27.12 45.04 12.78
N THR A 1061 26.61 46.09 12.15
CA THR A 1061 27.08 47.45 12.45
C THR A 1061 26.32 48.05 13.62
N GLU A 1062 27.06 48.73 14.50
CA GLU A 1062 26.50 49.41 15.66
C GLU A 1062 26.17 50.86 15.28
N ILE A 1063 24.90 51.23 15.43
CA ILE A 1063 24.41 52.60 15.23
C ILE A 1063 23.61 52.97 16.48
N ASN A 1064 23.88 54.14 17.06
CA ASN A 1064 23.22 54.63 18.28
C ASN A 1064 23.26 53.64 19.47
N GLY A 1065 24.31 52.81 19.58
CA GLY A 1065 24.47 51.83 20.66
C GLY A 1065 23.81 50.47 20.40
N GLU A 1066 23.28 50.22 19.20
CA GLU A 1066 22.57 49.00 18.84
C GLU A 1066 23.25 48.27 17.67
N GLY A 1067 23.76 47.06 17.91
CA GLY A 1067 24.43 46.20 16.91
C GLY A 1067 23.45 45.35 16.09
N ILE A 1068 22.40 45.96 15.53
CA ILE A 1068 21.35 45.24 14.79
C ILE A 1068 21.35 45.51 13.27
N TYR A 1069 22.19 46.42 12.80
CA TYR A 1069 22.10 46.96 11.43
C TYR A 1069 22.97 46.18 10.42
N PRO A 1070 22.67 46.27 9.11
CA PRO A 1070 23.39 45.55 8.04
C PRO A 1070 24.92 45.60 8.16
N GLU A 1071 25.61 44.57 7.67
CA GLU A 1071 27.07 44.53 7.70
C GLU A 1071 27.64 45.72 6.92
N ARG A 1072 28.88 46.13 7.23
CA ARG A 1072 29.50 47.30 6.57
C ARG A 1072 29.49 47.15 5.04
N GLY A 1073 29.74 45.94 4.53
CA GLY A 1073 29.69 45.65 3.09
C GLY A 1073 28.32 45.95 2.48
N ASP A 1074 27.23 45.51 3.12
CA ASP A 1074 25.86 45.78 2.64
C ASP A 1074 25.54 47.27 2.61
N ARG A 1075 25.97 48.00 3.66
CA ARG A 1075 25.79 49.46 3.75
C ARG A 1075 26.53 50.17 2.61
N ASP A 1076 27.74 49.73 2.29
CA ASP A 1076 28.53 50.27 1.18
C ASP A 1076 27.81 50.05 -0.16
N ILE A 1077 27.21 48.88 -0.37
CA ILE A 1077 26.40 48.59 -1.56
C ILE A 1077 25.17 49.51 -1.63
N MET A 1078 24.46 49.74 -0.52
CA MET A 1078 23.31 50.65 -0.47
C MET A 1078 23.69 52.08 -0.88
N ARG A 1079 24.82 52.59 -0.37
CA ARG A 1079 25.31 53.95 -0.68
C ARG A 1079 25.68 54.10 -2.15
N VAL A 1080 26.40 53.12 -2.69
CA VAL A 1080 26.76 53.10 -4.12
C VAL A 1080 25.50 53.02 -4.98
N ALA A 1081 24.53 52.18 -4.63
CA ALA A 1081 23.27 52.07 -5.36
C ALA A 1081 22.46 53.38 -5.34
N ALA A 1082 22.40 54.07 -4.19
CA ALA A 1082 21.74 55.37 -4.04
C ALA A 1082 22.38 56.45 -4.90
N MET A 1083 23.71 56.56 -4.85
CA MET A 1083 24.47 57.49 -5.70
C MET A 1083 24.22 57.23 -7.19
N LEU A 1084 24.29 55.96 -7.61
CA LEU A 1084 24.03 55.59 -9.00
C LEU A 1084 22.59 55.92 -9.42
N ALA A 1085 21.61 55.77 -8.52
CA ALA A 1085 20.23 56.14 -8.81
C ALA A 1085 20.02 57.66 -8.99
N GLU A 1086 20.80 58.52 -8.33
CA GLU A 1086 20.76 59.98 -8.52
C GLU A 1086 21.58 60.45 -9.75
N SER A 1087 22.49 59.62 -10.25
CA SER A 1087 23.32 59.93 -11.42
C SER A 1087 22.55 59.94 -12.75
N THR A 1088 23.19 60.42 -13.81
CA THR A 1088 22.59 60.57 -15.16
C THR A 1088 23.32 59.78 -16.26
N TYR A 1089 23.99 58.66 -15.92
CA TYR A 1089 24.74 57.84 -16.89
C TYR A 1089 23.92 57.41 -18.11
N LYS A 1090 24.48 57.59 -19.32
CA LYS A 1090 23.77 57.32 -20.58
C LYS A 1090 23.36 55.85 -20.73
N GLY A 1091 22.18 55.62 -21.29
CA GLY A 1091 21.65 54.29 -21.60
C GLY A 1091 21.16 53.46 -20.40
N ILE A 1092 21.41 53.92 -19.17
CA ILE A 1092 20.95 53.24 -17.95
C ILE A 1092 19.56 53.76 -17.56
N GLY A 1093 18.62 52.82 -17.40
CA GLY A 1093 17.22 53.10 -17.07
C GLY A 1093 16.86 52.92 -15.61
N ALA A 1094 17.55 52.03 -14.90
CA ALA A 1094 17.32 51.74 -13.49
C ALA A 1094 18.59 51.19 -12.83
N THR A 1095 18.73 51.38 -11.51
CA THR A 1095 19.75 50.75 -10.68
C THR A 1095 19.09 49.65 -9.85
N LEU A 1096 19.65 48.46 -9.86
CA LEU A 1096 19.15 47.28 -9.15
C LEU A 1096 20.27 46.64 -8.33
N ILE A 1097 19.96 46.14 -7.15
CA ILE A 1097 20.85 45.25 -6.38
C ILE A 1097 20.33 43.83 -6.57
N ALA A 1098 21.19 42.92 -7.05
CA ALA A 1098 20.89 41.50 -7.09
C ALA A 1098 21.45 40.84 -5.83
N SER A 1099 20.59 40.65 -4.83
CA SER A 1099 20.94 40.07 -3.53
C SER A 1099 19.82 39.17 -3.01
N ARG A 1100 20.20 38.12 -2.29
CA ARG A 1100 19.28 37.29 -1.49
C ARG A 1100 19.31 37.60 0.00
N ASP A 1101 20.11 38.57 0.44
CA ASP A 1101 20.14 38.91 1.85
C ASP A 1101 18.83 39.59 2.27
N SER A 1102 18.28 39.08 3.37
CA SER A 1102 17.21 39.64 4.17
C SER A 1102 17.35 41.14 4.44
N ASP A 1103 18.59 41.63 4.61
CA ASP A 1103 18.90 43.04 4.92
C ASP A 1103 18.52 44.01 3.80
N PHE A 1104 18.53 43.54 2.54
CA PHE A 1104 17.99 44.28 1.40
C PHE A 1104 16.54 43.90 1.12
N TRP A 1105 16.24 42.60 1.18
CA TRP A 1105 15.00 42.04 0.66
C TRP A 1105 13.74 42.51 1.40
N ILE A 1106 13.77 42.53 2.73
CA ILE A 1106 12.57 42.83 3.53
C ILE A 1106 12.16 44.30 3.37
N VAL A 1107 13.15 45.20 3.28
CA VAL A 1107 12.95 46.65 3.15
C VAL A 1107 13.01 47.15 1.70
N ARG A 1108 13.02 46.24 0.71
CA ARG A 1108 13.24 46.57 -0.70
C ARG A 1108 12.31 47.63 -1.27
N ARG A 1109 11.07 47.72 -0.76
CA ARG A 1109 10.10 48.72 -1.22
C ARG A 1109 10.37 50.09 -0.62
N SER A 1110 10.76 50.16 0.66
CA SER A 1110 11.24 51.39 1.27
C SER A 1110 12.53 51.90 0.60
N LEU A 1111 13.49 51.00 0.31
CA LEU A 1111 14.71 51.36 -0.45
C LEU A 1111 14.37 51.93 -1.85
N GLU A 1112 13.39 51.32 -2.52
CA GLU A 1112 12.92 51.74 -3.84
C GLU A 1112 12.27 53.13 -3.84
N GLU A 1113 11.61 53.50 -2.74
CA GLU A 1113 10.94 54.80 -2.55
C GLU A 1113 11.92 55.88 -2.10
N GLU A 1114 12.78 55.60 -1.12
CA GLU A 1114 13.69 56.59 -0.51
C GLU A 1114 14.88 56.92 -1.43
N PHE A 1115 15.52 55.89 -1.98
CA PHE A 1115 16.77 56.02 -2.74
C PHE A 1115 16.61 55.82 -4.25
N GLY A 1116 15.50 55.23 -4.71
CA GLY A 1116 15.22 55.11 -6.14
C GLY A 1116 15.90 53.94 -6.87
N PHE A 1117 16.60 53.05 -6.15
CA PHE A 1117 17.10 51.77 -6.70
C PHE A 1117 16.22 50.60 -6.28
N GLY A 1118 16.18 49.53 -7.09
CA GLY A 1118 15.41 48.31 -6.78
C GLY A 1118 16.28 47.19 -6.19
N VAL A 1119 15.65 46.18 -5.61
CA VAL A 1119 16.31 44.94 -5.19
C VAL A 1119 15.62 43.75 -5.86
N VAL A 1120 16.39 42.88 -6.49
CA VAL A 1120 15.93 41.68 -7.20
C VAL A 1120 16.58 40.43 -6.61
N ARG A 1121 15.76 39.43 -6.31
CA ARG A 1121 16.19 38.17 -5.68
C ARG A 1121 16.11 36.96 -6.62
N THR A 1122 15.30 37.08 -7.67
CA THR A 1122 14.99 35.98 -8.60
C THR A 1122 14.98 36.45 -10.05
N ALA A 1123 15.11 35.49 -10.97
CA ALA A 1123 15.01 35.73 -12.41
C ALA A 1123 13.67 36.40 -12.79
N ARG A 1124 12.55 35.93 -12.21
CA ARG A 1124 11.21 36.47 -12.44
C ARG A 1124 11.11 37.94 -12.07
N GLU A 1125 11.72 38.34 -10.96
CA GLU A 1125 11.72 39.74 -10.54
C GLU A 1125 12.56 40.58 -11.50
N LEU A 1126 13.73 40.10 -11.92
CA LEU A 1126 14.57 40.80 -12.88
C LEU A 1126 13.86 41.00 -14.24
N SER A 1127 13.04 40.05 -14.69
CA SER A 1127 12.22 40.18 -15.90
C SER A 1127 11.12 41.25 -15.82
N GLN A 1128 10.85 41.84 -14.65
CA GLN A 1128 9.95 43.00 -14.54
C GLN A 1128 10.65 44.32 -14.88
N TRP A 1129 11.99 44.30 -15.02
CA TRP A 1129 12.84 45.48 -15.21
C TRP A 1129 13.60 45.50 -16.53
N ALA A 1130 13.72 44.33 -17.17
CA ALA A 1130 14.39 44.10 -18.45
C ALA A 1130 13.37 43.53 -19.42
#